data_AF-A0A9E4E225-F1
#
_entry.id   AF-A0A9E4E225-F1
#
_cell.length_a   1.000
_cell.length_b   1.000
_cell.length_c   1.000
_cell.angle_alpha   90.00
_cell.angle_beta   90.00
_cell.angle_gamma   90.00
#
_symmetry.space_group_name_H-M   'P 1'
#
loop_
_entity.id
_entity.type
_entity.pdbx_description
1 polymer ?
#
loop_
_entity_poly.entity_id
_entity_poly.type
_entity_poly.pdbx_seq_one_letter_code
_entity_poly.pdbx_strand_id
1 'polypeptide(L)'
;MPDRIATVGAVGICGLLAALGHAPAPLHGQNAKAEEGVYREDLWGSLEWRSVGPARGGRSIAVAGSTRRPFEYYMGTTGGGLWKTTDGGLTWGPVTDGEIGSGSIGAVAVCEADPDIVYIGTGETQLRGNVQQGDGAYRSMDAGESWEHIGLAEVQNIARVRIHPDDCDVAWAAAFGKHSAPNPDRGIYRTTDGGESWRLVLHRSPRAGGVDIAVSATDPEVVYAAIWEAWRRSWGMSSGGAESGLWKSVDGGESWAEITERIGLAEAPVGKVGVAVSPANPERVWAMVEHEPDGGLWRSDDGGETWTRVNDERKLRQRAFYYTRVYADPLDEDVVYVLNVAFHKSTDGGESFETITVPHGDNHDLWMAADDPDRMINANDGGANVSFNGGESWTDQDYPTAQFYRVATTQHLPYHICGGQQDNSTACIPVRGWRHMTARGPGDRTWYYAVGGCESGHIAPHPQRLNIFYAGCYGGTLTRFDMATGRRRTISVWPENPLGQSSEEMVERVQWNFPIVFSPHDPAVLYTSSQRVWKTVDEGQSWVAISPDLTRADPATMGPSGGPITKDQTGVETYATVFALAPSAHDPGVIWAGSDDGLVHLTRDGGSEWTNVTPPDAPDFVRINTIEASPATPGKAYVAGIRYLVDDDRAPYIWRTSDFGATWTRIVGGLPEDDFIRAVREDSRRPGLLYAASERTVYLSFDDGARWQSLTLNLPTVQVSDLVVEEHDLVIATHGRSFWALEGIAPLRQMGPEVAASHAWLFDPVDPILGVDRGARFQYYLAEDAERVTIEVLDDAGSVVRRFEGMLADSAAEDGEGEGDSDDGDGERGPSAAAGSHSFDWDLRHDPWTDFEGRVMWAARPMGPRALPGRYRVRMIVGDAEPLVEDFELRLDPRAAGATGANLEERFELALRIRDRVSEANEALIWVRGVMVEIDDRVAEIGAEGEDGGIGTQAALARQELGAIEAAIYQVKSQSNQDPLNFPMKLNNRLAALLGVVEGSEARPTEQTYAVFEWLSGLLESQLDRLEVLVARDLATLNELLAEAGLESVGSGGDGDAR
;
A
#
# COMPACT_ATOMS: atom_id res chain seq x y z
N MET A 1 -16.30 -34.57 -41.38
CA MET A 1 -17.06 -35.76 -40.95
C MET A 1 -17.57 -35.46 -39.54
N PRO A 2 -18.79 -35.85 -39.14
CA PRO A 2 -19.46 -37.09 -39.55
C PRO A 2 -20.67 -36.99 -40.50
N ASP A 3 -20.68 -37.97 -41.40
CA ASP A 3 -21.73 -38.55 -42.24
C ASP A 3 -23.06 -39.09 -41.65
N ARG A 4 -24.23 -38.50 -41.97
CA ARG A 4 -25.51 -39.17 -42.38
C ARG A 4 -26.37 -39.82 -41.26
N ILE A 5 -27.72 -39.93 -41.24
CA ILE A 5 -28.86 -40.05 -42.20
C ILE A 5 -30.15 -39.98 -41.34
N ALA A 6 -31.33 -39.47 -41.69
CA ALA A 6 -31.88 -38.56 -42.71
C ALA A 6 -33.33 -38.15 -42.21
N THR A 7 -34.14 -37.27 -42.84
CA THR A 7 -34.96 -37.62 -44.03
C THR A 7 -35.80 -36.40 -44.50
N VAL A 8 -35.55 -35.92 -45.73
CA VAL A 8 -36.48 -35.36 -46.76
C VAL A 8 -37.41 -34.17 -46.41
N GLY A 9 -37.55 -33.11 -47.24
CA GLY A 9 -36.95 -32.89 -48.56
C GLY A 9 -37.23 -31.52 -49.22
N ALA A 10 -36.60 -31.30 -50.38
CA ALA A 10 -36.67 -30.08 -51.22
C ALA A 10 -37.94 -30.07 -52.11
N VAL A 11 -38.31 -29.07 -52.95
CA VAL A 11 -37.66 -27.93 -53.67
C VAL A 11 -38.73 -26.81 -53.81
N GLY A 12 -38.50 -25.49 -53.97
CA GLY A 12 -37.30 -24.66 -54.18
C GLY A 12 -37.44 -23.74 -55.43
N ILE A 13 -36.64 -22.64 -55.52
CA ILE A 13 -36.59 -21.63 -56.63
C ILE A 13 -37.85 -20.71 -56.68
N CYS A 14 -37.78 -19.38 -56.55
CA CYS A 14 -37.15 -18.40 -57.44
C CYS A 14 -37.15 -16.99 -56.79
N GLY A 15 -36.24 -16.09 -57.17
CA GLY A 15 -36.23 -14.70 -56.71
C GLY A 15 -36.56 -13.68 -57.81
N LEU A 16 -37.23 -12.57 -57.47
CA LEU A 16 -37.26 -11.36 -58.30
C LEU A 16 -37.63 -10.11 -57.46
N LEU A 17 -37.05 -8.95 -57.79
CA LEU A 17 -37.24 -7.68 -57.08
C LEU A 17 -38.54 -6.96 -57.49
N ALA A 18 -39.14 -6.18 -56.57
CA ALA A 18 -39.50 -4.76 -56.80
C ALA A 18 -40.14 -4.05 -55.57
N ALA A 19 -39.35 -3.17 -54.95
CA ALA A 19 -39.66 -1.79 -54.53
C ALA A 19 -41.00 -1.37 -53.81
N LEU A 20 -40.78 -0.61 -52.72
CA LEU A 20 -41.56 0.54 -52.18
C LEU A 20 -42.78 0.31 -51.26
N GLY A 21 -42.52 0.43 -49.96
CA GLY A 21 -43.45 0.84 -48.89
C GLY A 21 -42.63 1.37 -47.70
N HIS A 22 -43.01 2.50 -47.09
CA HIS A 22 -42.20 3.12 -46.03
C HIS A 22 -42.22 2.31 -44.73
N ALA A 23 -41.06 2.12 -44.11
CA ALA A 23 -40.94 1.57 -42.75
C ALA A 23 -40.82 2.71 -41.72
N PRO A 24 -41.43 2.61 -40.53
CA PRO A 24 -41.20 3.53 -39.42
C PRO A 24 -39.82 3.27 -38.78
N ALA A 25 -39.20 4.33 -38.25
CA ALA A 25 -37.94 4.24 -37.53
C ALA A 25 -38.09 3.45 -36.21
N PRO A 26 -37.03 2.75 -35.75
CA PRO A 26 -37.04 2.04 -34.47
C PRO A 26 -36.94 3.03 -33.30
N LEU A 27 -38.03 3.15 -32.54
CA LEU A 27 -38.01 3.81 -31.23
C LEU A 27 -37.13 3.01 -30.27
N HIS A 28 -35.98 3.57 -29.91
CA HIS A 28 -35.26 3.20 -28.69
C HIS A 28 -36.14 3.56 -27.48
N GLY A 29 -36.11 2.73 -26.43
CA GLY A 29 -36.90 2.96 -25.22
C GLY A 29 -37.36 1.70 -24.50
N GLN A 30 -36.43 0.85 -24.09
CA GLN A 30 -36.66 -0.05 -22.97
C GLN A 30 -35.84 0.44 -21.78
N ASN A 31 -36.50 1.18 -20.89
CA ASN A 31 -35.93 1.56 -19.60
C ASN A 31 -35.75 0.30 -18.76
N ALA A 32 -34.55 -0.27 -18.75
CA ALA A 32 -34.06 -0.87 -17.52
C ALA A 32 -34.04 0.27 -16.48
N LYS A 33 -34.75 0.10 -15.36
CA LYS A 33 -34.55 0.99 -14.23
C LYS A 33 -33.12 0.79 -13.75
N ALA A 34 -32.32 1.84 -13.70
CA ALA A 34 -31.13 1.83 -12.86
C ALA A 34 -31.56 1.47 -11.43
N GLU A 35 -30.82 0.57 -10.76
CA GLU A 35 -31.04 0.33 -9.34
C GLU A 35 -30.55 1.56 -8.57
N GLU A 36 -31.41 2.10 -7.71
CA GLU A 36 -31.12 3.25 -6.88
C GLU A 36 -29.96 2.92 -5.94
N GLY A 37 -28.92 3.77 -5.90
CA GLY A 37 -27.72 3.55 -5.08
C GLY A 37 -26.51 2.95 -5.81
N VAL A 38 -26.66 2.47 -7.05
CA VAL A 38 -25.55 1.88 -7.83
C VAL A 38 -25.12 2.82 -8.96
N TYR A 39 -23.82 3.14 -9.02
CA TYR A 39 -23.23 4.05 -10.01
C TYR A 39 -22.07 3.39 -10.77
N ARG A 40 -21.62 4.00 -11.87
CA ARG A 40 -20.51 3.49 -12.69
C ARG A 40 -19.16 3.94 -12.12
N GLU A 41 -18.16 3.06 -12.12
CA GLU A 41 -16.84 3.32 -11.52
C GLU A 41 -16.05 4.44 -12.22
N ASP A 42 -16.30 4.69 -13.51
CA ASP A 42 -15.68 5.80 -14.26
C ASP A 42 -15.99 7.20 -13.70
N LEU A 43 -17.04 7.32 -12.88
CA LEU A 43 -17.38 8.54 -12.13
C LEU A 43 -16.40 8.87 -10.98
N TRP A 44 -15.53 7.93 -10.57
CA TRP A 44 -14.49 8.14 -9.55
C TRP A 44 -13.18 7.35 -9.79
N GLY A 45 -13.00 6.76 -10.98
CA GLY A 45 -11.81 6.01 -11.36
C GLY A 45 -10.49 6.81 -11.35
N SER A 46 -10.53 8.14 -11.28
CA SER A 46 -9.34 9.00 -11.04
C SER A 46 -8.90 9.09 -9.57
N LEU A 47 -9.59 8.40 -8.66
CA LEU A 47 -9.10 8.22 -7.30
C LEU A 47 -8.07 7.10 -7.27
N GLU A 48 -6.99 7.31 -6.52
CA GLU A 48 -5.90 6.34 -6.41
C GLU A 48 -5.55 6.09 -4.94
N TRP A 49 -5.44 4.82 -4.56
CA TRP A 49 -4.86 4.42 -3.28
C TRP A 49 -3.36 4.63 -3.31
N ARG A 50 -2.86 5.58 -2.51
CA ARG A 50 -1.43 5.81 -2.33
C ARG A 50 -0.90 5.00 -1.15
N SER A 51 0.13 4.17 -1.39
CA SER A 51 0.86 3.53 -0.30
C SER A 51 1.61 4.59 0.51
N VAL A 52 1.37 4.64 1.83
CA VAL A 52 2.02 5.61 2.74
C VAL A 52 3.26 4.99 3.38
N GLY A 53 3.31 3.65 3.48
CA GLY A 53 4.33 2.91 4.21
C GLY A 53 3.93 2.66 5.68
N PRO A 54 4.87 2.45 6.61
CA PRO A 54 6.32 2.48 6.40
C PRO A 54 6.84 1.36 5.51
N ALA A 55 8.04 1.54 4.98
CA ALA A 55 8.86 0.47 4.41
C ALA A 55 9.52 -0.30 5.57
N ARG A 56 8.80 -1.26 6.13
CA ARG A 56 9.19 -2.09 7.27
C ARG A 56 8.54 -3.45 7.11
N GLY A 57 9.35 -4.50 7.10
CA GLY A 57 8.89 -5.84 6.80
C GLY A 57 7.89 -6.39 7.81
N GLY A 58 6.92 -7.13 7.30
CA GLY A 58 6.10 -8.09 8.02
C GLY A 58 6.38 -9.52 7.55
N ARG A 59 5.73 -10.48 8.19
CA ARG A 59 6.09 -11.90 8.16
C ARG A 59 6.10 -12.55 6.78
N SER A 60 7.17 -13.31 6.54
CA SER A 60 7.35 -14.21 5.39
C SER A 60 7.47 -15.65 5.89
N ILE A 61 6.82 -16.59 5.20
CA ILE A 61 6.75 -18.00 5.60
C ILE A 61 7.26 -18.98 4.52
N ALA A 62 7.62 -18.45 3.35
CA ALA A 62 8.16 -19.22 2.23
C ALA A 62 9.22 -18.38 1.51
N VAL A 63 10.35 -18.98 1.14
CA VAL A 63 11.40 -18.33 0.33
C VAL A 63 11.98 -19.29 -0.69
N ALA A 64 12.44 -18.74 -1.80
CA ALA A 64 13.19 -19.46 -2.82
C ALA A 64 14.28 -18.55 -3.41
N GLY A 65 15.27 -19.16 -4.06
CA GLY A 65 16.29 -18.46 -4.82
C GLY A 65 16.62 -19.20 -6.11
N SER A 66 17.53 -18.65 -6.90
CA SER A 66 18.07 -19.34 -8.06
C SER A 66 19.55 -19.65 -7.90
N THR A 67 19.92 -20.92 -8.07
CA THR A 67 21.32 -21.33 -8.25
C THR A 67 21.91 -20.62 -9.48
N ARG A 68 21.14 -20.59 -10.58
CA ARG A 68 21.54 -20.09 -11.91
C ARG A 68 21.53 -18.56 -12.06
N ARG A 69 20.74 -17.83 -11.27
CA ARG A 69 20.69 -16.36 -11.23
C ARG A 69 21.10 -15.86 -9.84
N PRO A 70 22.40 -15.60 -9.58
CA PRO A 70 22.93 -15.50 -8.22
C PRO A 70 22.37 -14.40 -7.30
N PHE A 71 21.72 -13.39 -7.88
CA PHE A 71 21.14 -12.24 -7.18
C PHE A 71 19.60 -12.29 -7.12
N GLU A 72 19.00 -13.38 -7.61
CA GLU A 72 17.55 -13.52 -7.69
C GLU A 72 16.98 -14.39 -6.56
N TYR A 73 16.06 -13.79 -5.80
CA TYR A 73 15.39 -14.42 -4.68
C TYR A 73 13.92 -13.97 -4.60
N TYR A 74 13.11 -14.82 -3.97
CA TYR A 74 11.66 -14.64 -3.80
C TYR A 74 11.28 -14.79 -2.34
N MET A 75 10.31 -13.99 -1.87
CA MET A 75 9.67 -14.15 -0.57
C MET A 75 8.15 -14.18 -0.67
N GLY A 76 7.55 -15.23 -0.09
CA GLY A 76 6.12 -15.39 0.07
C GLY A 76 5.66 -14.83 1.42
N THR A 77 4.96 -13.69 1.36
CA THR A 77 4.52 -12.96 2.55
C THR A 77 3.14 -13.41 3.04
N THR A 78 2.84 -13.27 4.33
CA THR A 78 1.50 -13.57 4.85
C THR A 78 0.56 -12.37 4.68
N GLY A 79 -0.05 -12.23 3.50
CA GLY A 79 -1.05 -11.22 3.19
C GLY A 79 -0.56 -10.07 2.30
N GLY A 80 0.69 -10.10 1.83
CA GLY A 80 1.31 -9.05 1.01
C GLY A 80 1.78 -9.48 -0.38
N GLY A 81 1.38 -10.66 -0.86
CA GLY A 81 1.78 -11.23 -2.15
C GLY A 81 3.18 -11.86 -2.16
N LEU A 82 3.62 -12.23 -3.36
CA LEU A 82 4.99 -12.65 -3.63
C LEU A 82 5.84 -11.43 -4.00
N TRP A 83 7.05 -11.37 -3.44
CA TRP A 83 8.03 -10.32 -3.76
C TRP A 83 9.29 -10.93 -4.34
N LYS A 84 9.93 -10.20 -5.25
CA LYS A 84 11.17 -10.59 -5.94
C LYS A 84 12.26 -9.54 -5.74
N THR A 85 13.49 -9.99 -5.64
CA THR A 85 14.71 -9.17 -5.79
C THR A 85 15.55 -9.72 -6.95
N THR A 86 16.30 -8.86 -7.62
CA THR A 86 17.28 -9.24 -8.67
C THR A 86 18.69 -8.66 -8.40
N ASP A 87 18.88 -7.98 -7.27
CA ASP A 87 20.12 -7.31 -6.86
C ASP A 87 20.72 -7.90 -5.56
N GLY A 88 20.24 -9.08 -5.14
CA GLY A 88 20.71 -9.78 -3.94
C GLY A 88 20.05 -9.33 -2.65
N GLY A 89 18.84 -8.75 -2.73
CA GLY A 89 18.03 -8.36 -1.57
C GLY A 89 18.23 -6.91 -1.11
N LEU A 90 18.82 -6.05 -1.94
CA LEU A 90 18.94 -4.61 -1.66
C LEU A 90 17.63 -3.89 -1.99
N THR A 91 16.98 -4.28 -3.08
CA THR A 91 15.64 -3.83 -3.46
C THR A 91 14.69 -5.01 -3.68
N TRP A 92 13.41 -4.80 -3.39
CA TRP A 92 12.35 -5.79 -3.51
C TRP A 92 11.12 -5.15 -4.15
N GLY A 93 10.52 -5.82 -5.13
CA GLY A 93 9.25 -5.42 -5.75
C GLY A 93 8.19 -6.53 -5.64
N PRO A 94 6.90 -6.20 -5.56
CA PRO A 94 5.83 -7.20 -5.66
C PRO A 94 5.77 -7.73 -7.10
N VAL A 95 5.45 -9.01 -7.25
CA VAL A 95 5.35 -9.69 -8.56
C VAL A 95 4.02 -10.41 -8.74
N THR A 96 3.02 -10.11 -7.90
CA THR A 96 1.68 -10.73 -7.94
C THR A 96 0.54 -9.71 -7.76
N ASP A 97 0.85 -8.42 -7.68
CA ASP A 97 -0.16 -7.38 -7.53
C ASP A 97 -0.98 -7.29 -8.83
N GLY A 98 -2.30 -7.49 -8.74
CA GLY A 98 -3.22 -7.56 -9.88
C GLY A 98 -3.39 -8.95 -10.52
N GLU A 99 -2.40 -9.84 -10.37
CA GLU A 99 -2.35 -11.14 -11.05
C GLU A 99 -3.05 -12.30 -10.31
N ILE A 100 -3.20 -12.22 -8.98
CA ILE A 100 -3.73 -13.32 -8.14
C ILE A 100 -4.86 -12.91 -7.18
N GLY A 101 -5.69 -13.89 -6.78
CA GLY A 101 -6.86 -13.72 -5.93
C GLY A 101 -6.65 -13.86 -4.41
N SER A 102 -5.42 -14.06 -3.94
CA SER A 102 -5.06 -14.05 -2.52
C SER A 102 -3.66 -13.46 -2.26
N GLY A 103 -3.55 -12.58 -1.26
CA GLY A 103 -2.27 -12.00 -0.84
C GLY A 103 -1.42 -12.90 0.07
N SER A 104 -1.88 -14.07 0.50
CA SER A 104 -1.12 -14.94 1.41
C SER A 104 -0.39 -16.04 0.65
N ILE A 105 0.95 -16.07 0.72
CA ILE A 105 1.78 -17.05 0.00
C ILE A 105 2.46 -18.01 1.00
N GLY A 106 2.06 -19.28 0.97
CA GLY A 106 2.51 -20.33 1.89
C GLY A 106 3.62 -21.23 1.37
N ALA A 107 3.85 -21.20 0.06
CA ALA A 107 4.90 -21.97 -0.61
C ALA A 107 5.41 -21.24 -1.85
N VAL A 108 6.72 -21.32 -2.08
CA VAL A 108 7.40 -20.86 -3.30
C VAL A 108 8.40 -21.95 -3.70
N ALA A 109 8.51 -22.22 -5.00
CA ALA A 109 9.55 -23.06 -5.57
C ALA A 109 9.95 -22.54 -6.96
N VAL A 110 11.26 -22.42 -7.20
CA VAL A 110 11.86 -22.08 -8.50
C VAL A 110 12.44 -23.37 -9.08
N CYS A 111 12.27 -23.62 -10.38
CA CYS A 111 12.87 -24.80 -11.00
C CYS A 111 14.40 -24.61 -11.19
N GLU A 112 15.20 -25.59 -10.76
CA GLU A 112 16.67 -25.51 -10.90
C GLU A 112 17.13 -25.64 -12.35
N ALA A 113 16.42 -26.41 -13.19
CA ALA A 113 16.72 -26.55 -14.61
C ALA A 113 16.40 -25.26 -15.41
N ASP A 114 15.31 -24.58 -15.07
CA ASP A 114 14.87 -23.33 -15.71
C ASP A 114 14.25 -22.35 -14.69
N PRO A 115 14.97 -21.30 -14.26
CA PRO A 115 14.51 -20.40 -13.22
C PRO A 115 13.38 -19.45 -13.66
N ASP A 116 13.01 -19.42 -14.94
CA ASP A 116 11.80 -18.72 -15.40
C ASP A 116 10.52 -19.44 -14.93
N ILE A 117 10.62 -20.74 -14.58
CA ILE A 117 9.49 -21.52 -14.10
C ILE A 117 9.43 -21.45 -12.57
N VAL A 118 8.39 -20.77 -12.07
CA VAL A 118 8.14 -20.58 -10.64
C VAL A 118 6.74 -21.08 -10.28
N TYR A 119 6.64 -21.86 -9.20
CA TYR A 119 5.38 -22.29 -8.62
C TYR A 119 5.17 -21.63 -7.27
N ILE A 120 3.94 -21.19 -7.00
CA ILE A 120 3.51 -20.75 -5.68
C ILE A 120 2.25 -21.50 -5.22
N GLY A 121 2.14 -21.67 -3.91
CA GLY A 121 0.94 -22.12 -3.24
C GLY A 121 0.47 -21.06 -2.25
N THR A 122 -0.81 -20.71 -2.28
CA THR A 122 -1.37 -19.67 -1.42
C THR A 122 -1.82 -20.20 -0.04
N GLY A 123 -2.13 -19.28 0.86
CA GLY A 123 -2.54 -19.54 2.25
C GLY A 123 -1.38 -19.65 3.25
N GLU A 124 -1.68 -19.72 4.53
CA GLU A 124 -0.69 -19.78 5.62
C GLU A 124 -0.75 -21.13 6.36
N THR A 125 0.36 -21.68 6.86
CA THR A 125 0.33 -22.94 7.66
C THR A 125 0.89 -22.82 9.08
N GLN A 126 1.20 -21.59 9.47
CA GLN A 126 1.48 -21.14 10.82
C GLN A 126 0.13 -20.81 11.49
N LEU A 127 -0.47 -21.76 12.20
CA LEU A 127 -1.87 -21.70 12.66
C LEU A 127 -2.16 -20.67 13.79
N ARG A 128 -1.96 -19.37 13.52
CA ARG A 128 -2.19 -18.24 14.43
C ARG A 128 -3.66 -17.77 14.37
N GLY A 129 -4.08 -16.89 15.29
CA GLY A 129 -5.47 -16.40 15.36
C GLY A 129 -5.87 -15.35 14.32
N ASN A 130 -4.93 -15.02 13.42
CA ASN A 130 -5.03 -14.13 12.27
C ASN A 130 -4.51 -14.81 10.99
N VAL A 131 -4.52 -16.15 10.96
CA VAL A 131 -4.11 -16.97 9.83
C VAL A 131 -4.96 -16.66 8.58
N GLN A 132 -4.31 -16.41 7.44
CA GLN A 132 -4.97 -16.03 6.18
C GLN A 132 -5.09 -17.21 5.22
N GLN A 133 -6.24 -17.30 4.52
CA GLN A 133 -6.53 -18.35 3.55
C GLN A 133 -5.99 -18.01 2.16
N GLY A 134 -5.59 -19.04 1.42
CA GLY A 134 -5.37 -18.96 -0.02
C GLY A 134 -6.56 -19.40 -0.84
N ASP A 135 -6.32 -19.44 -2.13
CA ASP A 135 -7.25 -19.66 -3.25
C ASP A 135 -6.70 -20.66 -4.29
N GLY A 136 -5.54 -21.29 -4.06
CA GLY A 136 -5.01 -22.38 -4.88
C GLY A 136 -3.49 -22.35 -5.09
N ALA A 137 -3.06 -22.94 -6.20
CA ALA A 137 -1.69 -22.90 -6.68
C ALA A 137 -1.61 -22.10 -7.98
N TYR A 138 -0.48 -21.41 -8.20
CA TYR A 138 -0.20 -20.67 -9.42
C TYR A 138 1.18 -21.04 -9.98
N ARG A 139 1.34 -20.85 -11.29
CA ARG A 139 2.62 -21.01 -12.00
C ARG A 139 2.92 -19.76 -12.83
N SER A 140 4.17 -19.36 -12.86
CA SER A 140 4.73 -18.42 -13.81
C SER A 140 5.73 -19.15 -14.72
N MET A 141 5.84 -18.67 -15.97
CA MET A 141 6.77 -19.14 -17.00
C MET A 141 7.76 -18.05 -17.45
N ASP A 142 7.77 -16.92 -16.75
CA ASP A 142 8.48 -15.67 -17.05
C ASP A 142 9.08 -15.06 -15.77
N ALA A 143 9.43 -15.91 -14.80
CA ALA A 143 10.05 -15.51 -13.53
C ALA A 143 9.21 -14.55 -12.67
N GLY A 144 7.89 -14.55 -12.84
CA GLY A 144 6.90 -13.78 -12.08
C GLY A 144 6.41 -12.51 -12.78
N GLU A 145 6.59 -12.36 -14.09
CA GLU A 145 5.98 -11.25 -14.84
C GLU A 145 4.46 -11.49 -15.10
N SER A 146 4.03 -12.75 -15.22
CA SER A 146 2.61 -13.15 -15.26
C SER A 146 2.35 -14.48 -14.54
N TRP A 147 1.09 -14.72 -14.14
CA TRP A 147 0.69 -15.93 -13.40
C TRP A 147 -0.55 -16.64 -13.95
N GLU A 148 -0.50 -17.96 -14.01
CA GLU A 148 -1.63 -18.83 -14.33
C GLU A 148 -2.12 -19.57 -13.06
N HIS A 149 -3.43 -19.59 -12.82
CA HIS A 149 -4.04 -20.40 -11.76
C HIS A 149 -4.10 -21.87 -12.19
N ILE A 150 -3.36 -22.73 -11.48
CA ILE A 150 -3.20 -24.15 -11.79
C ILE A 150 -3.96 -25.06 -10.81
N GLY A 151 -5.10 -24.58 -10.28
CA GLY A 151 -6.04 -25.38 -9.49
C GLY A 151 -5.78 -25.39 -7.98
N LEU A 152 -6.18 -26.48 -7.31
CA LEU A 152 -6.15 -26.66 -5.84
C LEU A 152 -6.97 -25.63 -5.01
N ALA A 153 -7.93 -24.92 -5.60
CA ALA A 153 -8.65 -23.83 -4.93
C ALA A 153 -9.33 -24.21 -3.59
N GLU A 154 -9.95 -25.39 -3.48
CA GLU A 154 -10.62 -25.85 -2.26
C GLU A 154 -9.65 -26.25 -1.12
N VAL A 155 -8.34 -26.34 -1.40
CA VAL A 155 -7.31 -26.63 -0.39
C VAL A 155 -7.15 -25.46 0.58
N GLN A 156 -7.34 -24.22 0.10
CA GLN A 156 -6.96 -22.95 0.74
C GLN A 156 -5.48 -22.80 1.11
N ASN A 157 -4.83 -23.78 1.75
CA ASN A 157 -3.52 -23.58 2.37
C ASN A 157 -2.52 -24.66 1.97
N ILE A 158 -1.49 -24.24 1.24
CA ILE A 158 -0.43 -25.09 0.71
C ILE A 158 0.87 -24.83 1.50
N ALA A 159 1.34 -25.85 2.23
CA ALA A 159 2.45 -25.73 3.19
C ALA A 159 3.85 -25.74 2.56
N ARG A 160 3.96 -26.31 1.36
CA ARG A 160 5.21 -26.48 0.59
C ARG A 160 4.90 -26.93 -0.83
N VAL A 161 5.69 -26.46 -1.79
CA VAL A 161 5.79 -27.01 -3.15
C VAL A 161 7.23 -27.48 -3.38
N ARG A 162 7.40 -28.60 -4.08
CA ARG A 162 8.71 -29.09 -4.53
C ARG A 162 8.61 -29.51 -6.00
N ILE A 163 9.61 -29.13 -6.78
CA ILE A 163 9.71 -29.40 -8.22
C ILE A 163 10.78 -30.48 -8.40
N HIS A 164 10.62 -31.36 -9.38
CA HIS A 164 11.64 -32.33 -9.76
C HIS A 164 12.87 -31.60 -10.34
N PRO A 165 14.11 -31.91 -9.90
CA PRO A 165 15.29 -31.09 -10.20
C PRO A 165 15.60 -30.96 -11.71
N ASP A 166 15.34 -32.02 -12.48
CA ASP A 166 15.59 -32.08 -13.93
C ASP A 166 14.32 -31.91 -14.79
N ASP A 167 13.12 -31.74 -14.20
CA ASP A 167 11.85 -31.71 -14.93
C ASP A 167 10.85 -30.73 -14.29
N CYS A 168 10.73 -29.54 -14.88
CA CYS A 168 9.91 -28.47 -14.32
C CYS A 168 8.39 -28.69 -14.46
N ASP A 169 7.93 -29.72 -15.15
CA ASP A 169 6.51 -30.08 -15.25
C ASP A 169 6.08 -31.12 -14.20
N VAL A 170 7.04 -31.71 -13.47
CA VAL A 170 6.78 -32.62 -12.35
C VAL A 170 6.95 -31.89 -11.02
N ALA A 171 5.86 -31.75 -10.26
CA ALA A 171 5.87 -31.09 -8.96
C ALA A 171 4.94 -31.78 -7.95
N TRP A 172 5.23 -31.58 -6.66
CA TRP A 172 4.42 -32.03 -5.54
C TRP A 172 4.01 -30.86 -4.64
N ALA A 173 2.77 -30.88 -4.15
CA ALA A 173 2.21 -29.86 -3.26
C ALA A 173 1.72 -30.47 -1.95
N ALA A 174 2.14 -29.89 -0.83
CA ALA A 174 1.70 -30.25 0.53
C ALA A 174 0.42 -29.48 0.86
N ALA A 175 -0.73 -30.09 0.64
CA ALA A 175 -2.05 -29.50 0.88
C ALA A 175 -2.45 -29.68 2.36
N PHE A 176 -2.29 -28.63 3.17
CA PHE A 176 -2.68 -28.66 4.59
C PHE A 176 -4.20 -28.68 4.75
N GLY A 177 -4.93 -27.91 3.94
CA GLY A 177 -6.39 -27.79 4.00
C GLY A 177 -6.91 -26.59 4.79
N LYS A 178 -8.20 -26.59 5.10
CA LYS A 178 -8.93 -25.51 5.78
C LYS A 178 -8.63 -25.50 7.29
N HIS A 179 -8.32 -24.37 7.91
CA HIS A 179 -7.84 -24.39 9.30
C HIS A 179 -8.90 -24.76 10.35
N SER A 180 -10.13 -24.30 10.17
CA SER A 180 -11.20 -24.40 11.18
C SER A 180 -12.14 -25.60 10.98
N ALA A 181 -12.12 -26.18 9.78
CA ALA A 181 -12.98 -27.28 9.36
C ALA A 181 -12.19 -28.47 8.75
N PRO A 182 -12.67 -29.71 8.90
CA PRO A 182 -12.20 -30.83 8.10
C PRO A 182 -12.59 -30.65 6.62
N ASN A 183 -11.70 -31.02 5.69
CA ASN A 183 -11.95 -31.00 4.25
C ASN A 183 -11.26 -32.18 3.54
N PRO A 184 -11.86 -32.79 2.49
CA PRO A 184 -11.33 -34.00 1.86
C PRO A 184 -10.05 -33.74 1.05
N ASP A 185 -9.78 -32.49 0.69
CA ASP A 185 -8.70 -32.08 -0.22
C ASP A 185 -7.32 -31.99 0.48
N ARG A 186 -7.16 -32.70 1.60
CA ARG A 186 -5.94 -32.71 2.43
C ARG A 186 -5.00 -33.83 2.04
N GLY A 187 -3.70 -33.52 1.93
CA GLY A 187 -2.68 -34.54 1.67
C GLY A 187 -1.51 -34.04 0.83
N ILE A 188 -0.94 -34.93 0.03
CA ILE A 188 0.10 -34.62 -0.96
C ILE A 188 -0.49 -34.80 -2.34
N TYR A 189 -0.40 -33.75 -3.16
CA TYR A 189 -0.74 -33.79 -4.58
C TYR A 189 0.53 -33.89 -5.44
N ARG A 190 0.39 -34.48 -6.63
CA ARG A 190 1.42 -34.53 -7.68
C ARG A 190 0.84 -34.08 -9.02
N THR A 191 1.58 -33.27 -9.76
CA THR A 191 1.41 -33.01 -11.20
C THR A 191 2.58 -33.62 -11.98
N THR A 192 2.35 -33.92 -13.25
CA THR A 192 3.37 -34.32 -14.24
C THR A 192 3.13 -33.64 -15.59
N ASP A 193 2.38 -32.54 -15.56
CA ASP A 193 1.89 -31.77 -16.71
C ASP A 193 1.90 -30.27 -16.40
N GLY A 194 2.82 -29.84 -15.53
CA GLY A 194 3.04 -28.42 -15.29
C GLY A 194 1.95 -27.73 -14.47
N GLY A 195 1.09 -28.49 -13.81
CA GLY A 195 -0.08 -27.99 -13.08
C GLY A 195 -1.40 -28.05 -13.85
N GLU A 196 -1.42 -28.46 -15.13
CA GLU A 196 -2.68 -28.69 -15.88
C GLU A 196 -3.61 -29.66 -15.13
N SER A 197 -3.04 -30.66 -14.46
CA SER A 197 -3.79 -31.54 -13.55
C SER A 197 -3.00 -31.94 -12.30
N TRP A 198 -3.74 -32.12 -11.20
CA TRP A 198 -3.21 -32.57 -9.92
C TRP A 198 -3.91 -33.85 -9.47
N ARG A 199 -3.13 -34.85 -9.06
CA ARG A 199 -3.62 -36.07 -8.42
C ARG A 199 -3.24 -36.08 -6.95
N LEU A 200 -4.22 -36.32 -6.09
CA LEU A 200 -4.02 -36.63 -4.67
C LEU A 200 -3.36 -38.01 -4.55
N VAL A 201 -2.07 -38.04 -4.18
CA VAL A 201 -1.24 -39.26 -4.14
C VAL A 201 -1.05 -39.83 -2.73
N LEU A 202 -1.14 -38.98 -1.70
CA LEU A 202 -1.16 -39.42 -0.29
C LEU A 202 -2.26 -38.66 0.45
N HIS A 203 -3.23 -39.37 1.02
CA HIS A 203 -4.29 -38.82 1.87
C HIS A 203 -4.52 -39.74 3.06
N ARG A 204 -4.57 -39.16 4.28
CA ARG A 204 -4.87 -39.90 5.52
C ARG A 204 -6.34 -39.72 5.94
N SER A 205 -6.78 -38.47 6.09
CA SER A 205 -8.16 -38.15 6.49
C SER A 205 -8.51 -36.69 6.15
N PRO A 206 -9.80 -36.31 6.23
CA PRO A 206 -10.21 -34.90 6.13
C PRO A 206 -9.71 -33.98 7.25
N ARG A 207 -9.02 -34.49 8.28
CA ARG A 207 -8.50 -33.70 9.43
C ARG A 207 -6.99 -33.51 9.41
N ALA A 208 -6.27 -34.26 8.57
CA ALA A 208 -4.82 -34.32 8.58
C ALA A 208 -4.28 -34.12 7.17
N GLY A 209 -3.53 -33.04 6.96
CA GLY A 209 -3.06 -32.62 5.63
C GLY A 209 -1.54 -32.54 5.51
N GLY A 210 -1.05 -32.39 4.29
CA GLY A 210 0.38 -32.26 4.00
C GLY A 210 0.96 -31.01 4.64
N VAL A 211 2.09 -31.15 5.33
CA VAL A 211 2.79 -30.03 5.99
C VAL A 211 4.25 -29.89 5.55
N ASP A 212 4.88 -30.98 5.12
CA ASP A 212 6.25 -30.96 4.61
C ASP A 212 6.50 -32.02 3.54
N ILE A 213 7.42 -31.72 2.62
CA ILE A 213 7.90 -32.59 1.53
C ILE A 213 9.41 -32.38 1.37
N ALA A 214 10.16 -33.47 1.29
CA ALA A 214 11.55 -33.49 0.84
C ALA A 214 11.71 -34.49 -0.31
N VAL A 215 12.31 -34.04 -1.41
CA VAL A 215 12.65 -34.86 -2.59
C VAL A 215 14.16 -35.06 -2.59
N SER A 216 14.64 -36.28 -2.83
CA SER A 216 16.07 -36.53 -2.96
C SER A 216 16.62 -35.87 -4.23
N ALA A 217 17.65 -35.04 -4.09
CA ALA A 217 18.27 -34.34 -5.21
C ALA A 217 19.05 -35.27 -6.17
N THR A 218 19.41 -36.49 -5.71
CA THR A 218 20.18 -37.47 -6.50
C THR A 218 19.34 -38.63 -7.02
N ASP A 219 18.14 -38.83 -6.48
CA ASP A 219 17.15 -39.82 -6.93
C ASP A 219 15.72 -39.30 -6.64
N PRO A 220 15.13 -38.48 -7.53
CA PRO A 220 13.84 -37.82 -7.27
C PRO A 220 12.64 -38.76 -7.15
N GLU A 221 12.79 -40.05 -7.43
CA GLU A 221 11.78 -41.07 -7.13
C GLU A 221 11.66 -41.31 -5.61
N VAL A 222 12.70 -40.97 -4.84
CA VAL A 222 12.68 -41.02 -3.37
C VAL A 222 12.13 -39.71 -2.80
N VAL A 223 10.92 -39.77 -2.26
CA VAL A 223 10.20 -38.63 -1.68
C VAL A 223 9.77 -38.94 -0.25
N TYR A 224 10.00 -38.00 0.66
CA TYR A 224 9.50 -38.03 2.03
C TYR A 224 8.40 -36.98 2.21
N ALA A 225 7.34 -37.33 2.94
CA ALA A 225 6.22 -36.44 3.20
C ALA A 225 5.67 -36.57 4.62
N ALA A 226 5.29 -35.44 5.22
CA ALA A 226 4.66 -35.38 6.53
C ALA A 226 3.17 -34.98 6.42
N ILE A 227 2.30 -35.74 7.10
CA ILE A 227 0.88 -35.41 7.27
C ILE A 227 0.65 -35.01 8.74
N TRP A 228 -0.14 -33.96 8.97
CA TRP A 228 -0.33 -33.35 10.29
C TRP A 228 -1.82 -33.11 10.60
N GLU A 229 -2.33 -33.75 11.66
CA GLU A 229 -3.67 -33.50 12.22
C GLU A 229 -3.63 -32.22 13.06
N ALA A 230 -4.22 -31.14 12.56
CA ALA A 230 -4.26 -29.85 13.25
C ALA A 230 -5.41 -28.95 12.81
N TRP A 231 -5.80 -28.03 13.69
CA TRP A 231 -6.85 -27.03 13.44
C TRP A 231 -6.63 -25.73 14.21
N ARG A 232 -7.19 -24.62 13.69
CA ARG A 232 -7.31 -23.33 14.38
C ARG A 232 -8.77 -22.90 14.48
N ARG A 233 -9.17 -22.41 15.65
CA ARG A 233 -10.46 -21.77 15.88
C ARG A 233 -10.32 -20.41 16.57
N SER A 234 -11.43 -19.68 16.69
CA SER A 234 -11.49 -18.37 17.35
C SER A 234 -10.97 -18.40 18.79
N TRP A 235 -11.17 -19.53 19.48
CA TRP A 235 -10.91 -19.71 20.91
C TRP A 235 -9.75 -20.65 21.24
N GLY A 236 -8.96 -21.06 20.25
CA GLY A 236 -7.82 -21.96 20.49
C GLY A 236 -7.38 -22.73 19.25
N MET A 237 -6.42 -23.64 19.43
CA MET A 237 -5.84 -24.45 18.37
C MET A 237 -5.44 -25.84 18.88
N SER A 238 -5.16 -26.76 17.96
CA SER A 238 -4.60 -28.09 18.29
C SER A 238 -3.51 -28.50 17.31
N SER A 239 -2.40 -29.01 17.84
CA SER A 239 -1.34 -29.69 17.08
C SER A 239 -1.22 -31.16 17.47
N GLY A 240 -1.26 -32.03 16.47
CA GLY A 240 -1.02 -33.46 16.61
C GLY A 240 -2.25 -34.29 16.95
N GLY A 241 -2.16 -35.56 16.57
CA GLY A 241 -3.26 -36.51 16.63
C GLY A 241 -2.90 -37.82 15.92
N ALA A 242 -3.77 -38.82 16.03
CA ALA A 242 -3.51 -40.18 15.54
C ALA A 242 -3.48 -40.30 14.00
N GLU A 243 -3.86 -39.23 13.28
CA GLU A 243 -3.80 -39.14 11.83
C GLU A 243 -2.55 -38.41 11.31
N SER A 244 -1.61 -38.05 12.21
CA SER A 244 -0.30 -37.46 11.85
C SER A 244 0.77 -38.54 11.62
N GLY A 245 1.84 -38.23 10.87
CA GLY A 245 2.94 -39.17 10.65
C GLY A 245 4.00 -38.72 9.63
N LEU A 246 4.89 -39.65 9.28
CA LEU A 246 5.92 -39.51 8.25
C LEU A 246 5.85 -40.69 7.27
N TRP A 247 5.91 -40.40 5.97
CA TRP A 247 5.87 -41.38 4.88
C TRP A 247 7.09 -41.26 3.95
N LYS A 248 7.43 -42.38 3.31
CA LYS A 248 8.44 -42.48 2.24
C LYS A 248 7.82 -43.12 0.99
N SER A 249 8.11 -42.56 -0.17
CA SER A 249 7.95 -43.17 -1.49
C SER A 249 9.33 -43.48 -2.09
N VAL A 250 9.37 -44.44 -3.02
CA VAL A 250 10.55 -44.82 -3.83
C VAL A 250 10.15 -44.98 -5.31
N ASP A 251 9.06 -44.32 -5.70
CA ASP A 251 8.41 -44.37 -7.01
C ASP A 251 7.72 -43.02 -7.33
N GLY A 252 8.34 -41.91 -6.95
CA GLY A 252 7.89 -40.56 -7.29
C GLY A 252 6.56 -40.14 -6.65
N GLY A 253 6.11 -40.89 -5.65
CA GLY A 253 4.83 -40.73 -4.97
C GLY A 253 3.70 -41.60 -5.53
N GLU A 254 3.94 -42.57 -6.42
CA GLU A 254 2.92 -43.52 -6.87
C GLU A 254 2.43 -44.44 -5.72
N SER A 255 3.32 -44.79 -4.79
CA SER A 255 3.01 -45.52 -3.57
C SER A 255 3.80 -45.02 -2.36
N TRP A 256 3.27 -45.23 -1.16
CA TRP A 256 3.79 -44.67 0.08
C TRP A 256 3.84 -45.72 1.20
N ALA A 257 4.97 -45.81 1.88
CA ALA A 257 5.14 -46.54 3.13
C ALA A 257 5.11 -45.58 4.31
N GLU A 258 4.30 -45.87 5.33
CA GLU A 258 4.33 -45.14 6.60
C GLU A 258 5.57 -45.58 7.40
N ILE A 259 6.41 -44.62 7.78
CA ILE A 259 7.66 -44.87 8.50
C ILE A 259 7.68 -44.30 9.93
N THR A 260 6.60 -43.66 10.36
CA THR A 260 6.42 -43.10 11.72
C THR A 260 6.83 -44.07 12.83
N GLU A 261 6.37 -45.32 12.77
CA GLU A 261 6.66 -46.34 13.80
C GLU A 261 8.15 -46.71 13.88
N ARG A 262 8.90 -46.54 12.79
CA ARG A 262 10.34 -46.87 12.73
C ARG A 262 11.21 -45.91 13.53
N ILE A 263 10.69 -44.73 13.85
CA ILE A 263 11.36 -43.74 14.71
C ILE A 263 11.45 -44.26 16.16
N GLY A 264 10.53 -45.15 16.58
CA GLY A 264 10.56 -45.75 17.92
C GLY A 264 10.04 -44.83 19.04
N LEU A 265 9.08 -43.95 18.72
CA LEU A 265 8.38 -43.09 19.68
C LEU A 265 7.52 -43.92 20.66
N ALA A 266 7.22 -43.37 21.84
CA ALA A 266 6.22 -43.94 22.74
C ALA A 266 4.78 -43.89 22.16
N GLU A 267 3.80 -44.52 22.83
CA GLU A 267 2.39 -44.66 22.36
C GLU A 267 1.59 -43.35 22.19
N ALA A 268 2.18 -42.17 22.43
CA ALA A 268 1.50 -40.89 22.29
C ALA A 268 1.41 -40.47 20.80
N PRO A 269 0.43 -39.64 20.41
CA PRO A 269 0.33 -39.16 19.04
C PRO A 269 1.53 -38.29 18.68
N VAL A 270 1.95 -38.35 17.41
CA VAL A 270 2.94 -37.42 16.84
C VAL A 270 2.24 -36.12 16.40
N GLY A 271 2.99 -35.02 16.44
CA GLY A 271 2.55 -33.69 16.04
C GLY A 271 3.08 -33.28 14.67
N LYS A 272 3.45 -32.01 14.52
CA LYS A 272 4.11 -31.52 13.30
C LYS A 272 5.46 -32.25 13.13
N VAL A 273 5.78 -32.64 11.90
CA VAL A 273 7.07 -33.22 11.53
C VAL A 273 7.64 -32.43 10.36
N GLY A 274 8.90 -32.02 10.48
CA GLY A 274 9.69 -31.44 9.40
C GLY A 274 10.76 -32.44 8.96
N VAL A 275 11.03 -32.55 7.66
CA VAL A 275 11.92 -33.58 7.09
C VAL A 275 12.91 -33.00 6.08
N ALA A 276 14.14 -33.48 6.12
CA ALA A 276 15.18 -33.18 5.13
C ALA A 276 15.98 -34.44 4.79
N VAL A 277 16.24 -34.65 3.50
CA VAL A 277 17.22 -35.63 2.99
C VAL A 277 18.46 -34.85 2.53
N SER A 278 19.67 -35.35 2.79
CA SER A 278 20.90 -34.67 2.38
C SER A 278 21.12 -34.80 0.86
N PRO A 279 21.31 -33.69 0.12
CA PRO A 279 21.76 -33.74 -1.26
C PRO A 279 23.16 -34.36 -1.42
N ALA A 280 24.03 -34.19 -0.40
CA ALA A 280 25.36 -34.78 -0.37
C ALA A 280 25.36 -36.31 -0.10
N ASN A 281 24.34 -36.83 0.60
CA ASN A 281 24.17 -38.26 0.86
C ASN A 281 22.68 -38.65 0.99
N PRO A 282 22.04 -39.29 -0.01
CA PRO A 282 20.61 -39.58 0.00
C PRO A 282 20.16 -40.62 1.04
N GLU A 283 21.08 -41.39 1.62
CA GLU A 283 20.77 -42.28 2.75
C GLU A 283 20.64 -41.52 4.07
N ARG A 284 21.13 -40.27 4.13
CA ARG A 284 21.07 -39.45 5.33
C ARG A 284 19.82 -38.59 5.35
N VAL A 285 18.98 -38.82 6.37
CA VAL A 285 17.70 -38.14 6.54
C VAL A 285 17.57 -37.63 7.96
N TRP A 286 17.09 -36.39 8.13
CA TRP A 286 16.69 -35.85 9.42
C TRP A 286 15.19 -35.63 9.51
N ALA A 287 14.64 -35.86 10.70
CA ALA A 287 13.27 -35.52 11.06
C ALA A 287 13.25 -34.71 12.36
N MET A 288 12.70 -33.49 12.32
CA MET A 288 12.34 -32.74 13.52
C MET A 288 10.92 -33.11 13.92
N VAL A 289 10.74 -33.65 15.13
CA VAL A 289 9.51 -34.33 15.55
C VAL A 289 8.89 -33.64 16.76
N GLU A 290 7.65 -33.17 16.63
CA GLU A 290 6.80 -32.84 17.78
C GLU A 290 6.28 -34.12 18.44
N HIS A 291 6.76 -34.40 19.65
CA HIS A 291 6.29 -35.51 20.49
C HIS A 291 6.68 -35.25 21.96
N GLU A 292 6.02 -35.90 22.91
CA GLU A 292 6.39 -35.87 24.33
C GLU A 292 6.26 -37.29 24.91
N PRO A 293 7.32 -37.86 25.52
CA PRO A 293 8.62 -37.23 25.85
C PRO A 293 9.63 -37.19 24.69
N ASP A 294 9.38 -37.90 23.58
CA ASP A 294 10.43 -38.24 22.61
C ASP A 294 10.69 -37.21 21.50
N GLY A 295 10.09 -36.01 21.55
CA GLY A 295 10.27 -34.97 20.54
C GLY A 295 11.69 -34.37 20.50
N GLY A 296 12.16 -34.02 19.31
CA GLY A 296 13.54 -33.60 19.06
C GLY A 296 13.97 -33.85 17.62
N LEU A 297 15.28 -33.73 17.38
CA LEU A 297 15.89 -34.05 16.09
C LEU A 297 16.32 -35.52 16.06
N TRP A 298 15.85 -36.21 15.02
CA TRP A 298 16.19 -37.59 14.72
C TRP A 298 16.97 -37.65 13.40
N ARG A 299 17.96 -38.53 13.32
CA ARG A 299 18.74 -38.83 12.11
C ARG A 299 18.61 -40.30 11.75
N SER A 300 18.53 -40.58 10.46
CA SER A 300 18.70 -41.90 9.84
C SER A 300 19.90 -41.85 8.91
N ASP A 301 20.68 -42.92 8.90
CA ASP A 301 21.85 -43.13 8.04
C ASP A 301 21.62 -44.28 7.02
N ASP A 302 20.35 -44.70 6.84
CA ASP A 302 19.89 -45.81 5.99
C ASP A 302 18.54 -45.49 5.28
N GLY A 303 18.32 -44.23 4.96
CA GLY A 303 17.18 -43.77 4.18
C GLY A 303 15.83 -43.86 4.91
N GLY A 304 15.82 -43.92 6.25
CA GLY A 304 14.63 -43.97 7.08
C GLY A 304 14.17 -45.39 7.46
N GLU A 305 15.05 -46.39 7.38
CA GLU A 305 14.77 -47.75 7.90
C GLU A 305 15.03 -47.83 9.41
N THR A 306 16.08 -47.18 9.91
CA THR A 306 16.38 -47.01 11.34
C THR A 306 16.71 -45.56 11.70
N TRP A 307 16.43 -45.18 12.95
CA TRP A 307 16.53 -43.79 13.43
C TRP A 307 17.24 -43.70 14.78
N THR A 308 18.01 -42.62 14.96
CA THR A 308 18.66 -42.23 16.22
C THR A 308 18.24 -40.82 16.59
N ARG A 309 17.80 -40.59 17.84
CA ARG A 309 17.57 -39.24 18.38
C ARG A 309 18.91 -38.60 18.68
N VAL A 310 19.32 -37.63 17.84
CA VAL A 310 20.64 -36.97 17.96
C VAL A 310 20.61 -35.77 18.90
N ASN A 311 19.48 -35.09 19.04
CA ASN A 311 19.33 -33.94 19.95
C ASN A 311 17.88 -33.80 20.47
N ASP A 312 17.70 -33.46 21.75
CA ASP A 312 16.41 -33.29 22.42
C ASP A 312 16.14 -31.88 22.97
N GLU A 313 17.06 -30.94 22.73
CA GLU A 313 17.06 -29.59 23.30
C GLU A 313 15.76 -28.84 22.97
N ARG A 314 15.09 -28.31 24.01
CA ARG A 314 13.82 -27.59 23.86
C ARG A 314 13.92 -26.35 22.95
N LYS A 315 15.10 -25.74 22.80
CA LYS A 315 15.35 -24.57 21.92
C LYS A 315 15.04 -24.87 20.44
N LEU A 316 15.25 -26.11 19.99
CA LEU A 316 15.04 -26.54 18.62
C LEU A 316 13.56 -26.83 18.28
N ARG A 317 12.70 -26.88 19.31
CA ARG A 317 11.30 -27.35 19.22
C ARG A 317 10.34 -26.55 20.10
N GLN A 318 10.61 -25.26 20.29
CA GLN A 318 9.64 -24.37 20.91
C GLN A 318 8.42 -24.23 19.97
N ARG A 319 7.21 -24.16 20.53
CA ARG A 319 5.94 -23.89 19.81
C ARG A 319 5.82 -24.65 18.47
N ALA A 320 5.94 -25.98 18.54
CA ALA A 320 6.20 -26.82 17.36
C ALA A 320 5.19 -26.67 16.21
N PHE A 321 3.91 -26.39 16.50
CA PHE A 321 2.90 -26.08 15.49
C PHE A 321 3.29 -24.91 14.56
N TYR A 322 4.01 -23.91 15.09
CA TYR A 322 4.42 -22.70 14.40
C TYR A 322 5.75 -23.00 13.67
N TYR A 323 6.79 -23.43 14.39
CA TYR A 323 8.08 -23.86 13.81
C TYR A 323 8.34 -25.35 14.00
N THR A 324 8.52 -26.08 12.88
CA THR A 324 9.12 -27.42 12.83
C THR A 324 9.70 -27.58 11.43
N ARG A 325 10.89 -27.04 11.18
CA ARG A 325 11.58 -27.13 9.88
C ARG A 325 13.05 -27.46 10.08
N VAL A 326 13.58 -28.31 9.20
CA VAL A 326 14.96 -28.77 9.16
C VAL A 326 15.44 -28.74 7.71
N TYR A 327 16.72 -28.42 7.48
CA TYR A 327 17.34 -28.35 6.16
C TYR A 327 18.73 -28.98 6.23
N ALA A 328 19.04 -29.82 5.25
CA ALA A 328 20.38 -30.32 5.05
C ALA A 328 21.20 -29.29 4.25
N ASP A 329 22.50 -29.21 4.52
CA ASP A 329 23.42 -28.52 3.62
C ASP A 329 23.52 -29.28 2.28
N PRO A 330 23.56 -28.59 1.12
CA PRO A 330 23.65 -29.23 -0.19
C PRO A 330 25.00 -29.90 -0.47
N LEU A 331 26.09 -29.48 0.19
CA LEU A 331 27.45 -29.94 -0.12
C LEU A 331 28.11 -30.76 1.00
N ASP A 332 27.64 -30.64 2.24
CA ASP A 332 28.17 -31.38 3.40
C ASP A 332 27.10 -32.25 4.08
N GLU A 333 27.37 -33.56 4.23
CA GLU A 333 26.41 -34.47 4.84
C GLU A 333 26.31 -34.32 6.38
N ASP A 334 27.31 -33.74 7.06
CA ASP A 334 27.27 -33.53 8.51
C ASP A 334 26.66 -32.17 8.91
N VAL A 335 26.37 -31.28 7.96
CA VAL A 335 25.82 -29.94 8.24
C VAL A 335 24.29 -29.94 8.11
N VAL A 336 23.61 -29.50 9.18
CA VAL A 336 22.15 -29.44 9.25
C VAL A 336 21.69 -28.19 9.99
N TYR A 337 20.61 -27.58 9.48
CA TYR A 337 20.02 -26.36 9.98
C TYR A 337 18.62 -26.62 10.55
N VAL A 338 18.27 -25.92 11.63
CA VAL A 338 16.94 -25.97 12.25
C VAL A 338 16.38 -24.56 12.39
N LEU A 339 15.15 -24.36 11.95
CA LEU A 339 14.43 -23.09 12.11
C LEU A 339 13.47 -23.17 13.29
N ASN A 340 13.60 -22.23 14.21
CA ASN A 340 12.69 -22.01 15.33
C ASN A 340 12.63 -20.50 15.64
N VAL A 341 12.29 -20.12 16.88
CA VAL A 341 12.39 -18.72 17.36
C VAL A 341 13.77 -18.11 17.03
N ALA A 342 14.82 -18.92 17.11
CA ALA A 342 16.15 -18.60 16.59
C ALA A 342 16.54 -19.53 15.43
N PHE A 343 17.51 -19.09 14.61
CA PHE A 343 18.09 -19.87 13.53
C PHE A 343 19.30 -20.67 14.05
N HIS A 344 19.30 -22.00 13.85
CA HIS A 344 20.34 -22.88 14.40
C HIS A 344 21.07 -23.67 13.31
N LYS A 345 22.39 -23.85 13.48
CA LYS A 345 23.27 -24.66 12.62
C LYS A 345 24.04 -25.69 13.45
N SER A 346 24.12 -26.92 12.95
CA SER A 346 24.99 -27.99 13.41
C SER A 346 26.00 -28.33 12.29
N THR A 347 27.17 -28.84 12.69
CA THR A 347 28.24 -29.31 11.80
C THR A 347 28.74 -30.72 12.18
N ASP A 348 27.94 -31.44 12.98
CA ASP A 348 28.26 -32.75 13.56
C ASP A 348 27.10 -33.76 13.41
N GLY A 349 26.33 -33.62 12.32
CA GLY A 349 25.19 -34.49 12.00
C GLY A 349 23.95 -34.23 12.86
N GLY A 350 23.89 -33.10 13.57
CA GLY A 350 22.78 -32.70 14.43
C GLY A 350 22.96 -33.02 15.91
N GLU A 351 24.17 -33.31 16.39
CA GLU A 351 24.44 -33.57 17.82
C GLU A 351 24.50 -32.26 18.62
N SER A 352 25.22 -31.25 18.13
CA SER A 352 25.33 -29.93 18.77
C SER A 352 24.98 -28.77 17.82
N PHE A 353 24.46 -27.68 18.38
CA PHE A 353 23.92 -26.55 17.63
C PHE A 353 24.41 -25.19 18.16
N GLU A 354 24.90 -24.37 17.24
CA GLU A 354 25.14 -22.93 17.42
C GLU A 354 23.96 -22.11 16.86
N THR A 355 23.86 -20.85 17.26
CA THR A 355 22.80 -19.93 16.82
C THR A 355 23.36 -18.92 15.83
N ILE A 356 22.77 -18.85 14.63
CA ILE A 356 23.01 -17.80 13.65
C ILE A 356 22.18 -16.58 14.05
N THR A 357 22.79 -15.39 13.98
CA THR A 357 22.09 -14.13 14.25
C THR A 357 21.48 -13.59 12.95
N VAL A 358 20.17 -13.40 12.95
CA VAL A 358 19.36 -12.88 11.84
C VAL A 358 18.78 -11.50 12.21
N PRO A 359 18.38 -10.66 11.24
CA PRO A 359 17.83 -9.32 11.51
C PRO A 359 16.55 -9.34 12.36
N HIS A 360 15.73 -10.39 12.22
CA HIS A 360 14.52 -10.63 13.00
C HIS A 360 14.43 -12.11 13.43
N GLY A 361 13.80 -12.36 14.59
CA GLY A 361 13.55 -13.72 15.07
C GLY A 361 12.40 -14.41 14.34
N ASP A 362 12.07 -15.62 14.80
CA ASP A 362 10.90 -16.40 14.37
C ASP A 362 10.99 -16.87 12.91
N ASN A 363 11.77 -17.93 12.70
CA ASN A 363 12.25 -18.38 11.38
C ASN A 363 11.35 -19.50 10.81
N HIS A 364 10.95 -19.39 9.55
CA HIS A 364 9.91 -20.24 8.92
C HIS A 364 10.36 -21.05 7.72
N ASP A 365 11.23 -20.52 6.87
CA ASP A 365 11.72 -21.20 5.67
C ASP A 365 13.14 -20.75 5.33
N LEU A 366 13.86 -21.59 4.60
CA LEU A 366 15.26 -21.40 4.22
C LEU A 366 15.48 -21.98 2.83
N TRP A 367 16.17 -21.24 1.97
CA TRP A 367 16.75 -21.75 0.73
C TRP A 367 18.25 -21.45 0.73
N MET A 368 19.05 -22.40 0.23
CA MET A 368 20.51 -22.30 0.07
C MET A 368 20.83 -22.71 -1.37
N ALA A 369 21.77 -22.03 -2.03
CA ALA A 369 22.14 -22.38 -3.40
C ALA A 369 22.82 -23.75 -3.43
N ALA A 370 22.45 -24.60 -4.39
CA ALA A 370 22.92 -25.98 -4.46
C ALA A 370 24.42 -26.11 -4.76
N ASP A 371 25.04 -25.07 -5.33
CA ASP A 371 26.46 -25.00 -5.68
C ASP A 371 27.32 -24.18 -4.70
N ASP A 372 26.68 -23.38 -3.83
CA ASP A 372 27.32 -22.44 -2.92
C ASP A 372 26.42 -22.15 -1.70
N PRO A 373 26.46 -22.98 -0.63
CA PRO A 373 25.58 -22.83 0.52
C PRO A 373 25.81 -21.57 1.35
N ASP A 374 26.90 -20.81 1.10
CA ASP A 374 27.06 -19.49 1.72
C ASP A 374 26.06 -18.46 1.16
N ARG A 375 25.48 -18.73 -0.02
CA ARG A 375 24.35 -18.01 -0.59
C ARG A 375 23.03 -18.58 -0.09
N MET A 376 22.32 -17.80 0.72
CA MET A 376 21.05 -18.25 1.31
C MET A 376 20.05 -17.11 1.51
N ILE A 377 18.77 -17.48 1.56
CA ILE A 377 17.66 -16.59 1.95
C ILE A 377 16.88 -17.23 3.09
N ASN A 378 16.60 -16.43 4.12
CA ASN A 378 15.84 -16.81 5.31
C ASN A 378 14.49 -16.07 5.34
N ALA A 379 13.41 -16.80 5.65
CA ALA A 379 12.08 -16.25 5.92
C ALA A 379 11.81 -16.20 7.42
N ASN A 380 11.30 -15.09 7.92
CA ASN A 380 10.96 -14.87 9.34
C ASN A 380 9.82 -13.86 9.55
N ASP A 381 9.46 -13.58 10.81
CA ASP A 381 8.36 -12.66 11.14
C ASP A 381 8.62 -11.18 10.77
N GLY A 382 9.87 -10.82 10.40
CA GLY A 382 10.24 -9.54 9.78
C GLY A 382 10.26 -9.57 8.23
N GLY A 383 9.96 -10.70 7.60
CA GLY A 383 9.97 -10.88 6.15
C GLY A 383 11.14 -11.76 5.70
N ALA A 384 11.82 -11.43 4.59
CA ALA A 384 12.98 -12.17 4.12
C ALA A 384 14.29 -11.36 4.15
N ASN A 385 15.41 -12.07 4.28
CA ASN A 385 16.75 -11.50 4.31
C ASN A 385 17.75 -12.46 3.63
N VAL A 386 18.73 -11.90 2.92
CA VAL A 386 19.69 -12.65 2.08
C VAL A 386 21.10 -12.58 2.67
N SER A 387 21.84 -13.67 2.58
CA SER A 387 23.26 -13.76 2.94
C SER A 387 24.08 -14.29 1.75
N PHE A 388 25.35 -13.86 1.68
CA PHE A 388 26.38 -14.33 0.75
C PHE A 388 27.64 -14.82 1.49
N ASN A 389 27.51 -15.11 2.79
CA ASN A 389 28.58 -15.57 3.67
C ASN A 389 28.06 -16.47 4.81
N GLY A 390 27.18 -17.43 4.48
CA GLY A 390 26.81 -18.51 5.41
C GLY A 390 26.00 -18.06 6.62
N GLY A 391 25.42 -16.85 6.57
CA GLY A 391 24.69 -16.23 7.67
C GLY A 391 25.53 -15.39 8.64
N GLU A 392 26.81 -15.11 8.33
CA GLU A 392 27.62 -14.14 9.11
C GLU A 392 27.06 -12.71 9.01
N SER A 393 26.43 -12.37 7.88
CA SER A 393 25.75 -11.09 7.65
C SER A 393 24.55 -11.23 6.71
N TRP A 394 23.60 -10.32 6.83
CA TRP A 394 22.29 -10.35 6.16
C TRP A 394 21.89 -8.98 5.64
N THR A 395 21.02 -8.94 4.61
CA THR A 395 20.36 -7.71 4.14
C THR A 395 19.33 -7.16 5.14
N ASP A 396 19.02 -5.87 5.03
CA ASP A 396 17.95 -5.22 5.79
C ASP A 396 16.54 -5.72 5.35
N GLN A 397 15.53 -5.48 6.19
CA GLN A 397 14.13 -5.93 6.01
C GLN A 397 13.16 -4.75 5.84
N ASP A 398 13.55 -3.79 4.99
CA ASP A 398 12.88 -2.49 4.86
C ASP A 398 12.08 -2.38 3.54
N TYR A 399 10.96 -3.09 3.48
CA TYR A 399 9.97 -3.09 2.38
C TYR A 399 8.55 -2.95 2.94
N PRO A 400 7.56 -2.40 2.21
CA PRO A 400 6.25 -2.05 2.77
C PRO A 400 5.31 -3.26 2.85
N THR A 401 5.67 -4.25 3.68
CA THR A 401 4.86 -5.45 3.95
C THR A 401 4.35 -5.52 5.39
N ALA A 402 4.33 -4.39 6.11
CA ALA A 402 3.93 -4.34 7.51
C ALA A 402 2.50 -4.84 7.71
N GLN A 403 2.31 -5.62 8.77
CA GLN A 403 1.05 -6.25 9.12
C GLN A 403 0.40 -5.51 10.29
N PHE A 404 -0.50 -4.58 9.98
CA PHE A 404 -1.21 -3.81 10.99
C PHE A 404 -2.52 -4.50 11.40
N TYR A 405 -2.85 -4.43 12.70
CA TYR A 405 -4.11 -4.99 13.22
C TYR A 405 -5.28 -4.00 13.21
N ARG A 406 -4.99 -2.70 13.36
CA ARG A 406 -5.94 -1.60 13.57
C ARG A 406 -5.30 -0.31 13.07
N VAL A 407 -6.12 0.68 12.71
CA VAL A 407 -5.67 2.01 12.30
C VAL A 407 -6.26 3.09 13.21
N ALA A 408 -5.45 4.09 13.55
CA ALA A 408 -5.88 5.29 14.23
C ALA A 408 -5.16 6.51 13.65
N THR A 409 -5.87 7.64 13.56
CA THR A 409 -5.34 8.91 13.08
C THR A 409 -5.10 9.89 14.24
N THR A 410 -4.17 10.83 14.05
CA THR A 410 -3.84 11.85 15.04
C THR A 410 -4.24 13.24 14.57
N GLN A 411 -4.59 14.16 15.47
CA GLN A 411 -4.83 15.59 15.16
C GLN A 411 -3.55 16.41 14.85
N HIS A 412 -2.48 15.78 14.36
CA HIS A 412 -1.36 16.52 13.77
C HIS A 412 -1.78 17.14 12.43
N LEU A 413 -1.01 18.09 11.94
CA LEU A 413 -1.20 18.68 10.61
C LEU A 413 0.12 18.59 9.83
N PRO A 414 0.21 17.79 8.74
CA PRO A 414 -0.78 16.79 8.33
C PRO A 414 -0.93 15.70 9.40
N TYR A 415 -2.04 14.96 9.39
CA TYR A 415 -2.27 13.90 10.38
C TYR A 415 -1.28 12.74 10.22
N HIS A 416 -1.07 11.99 11.30
CA HIS A 416 -0.30 10.74 11.25
C HIS A 416 -1.26 9.55 11.35
N ILE A 417 -0.90 8.50 10.63
CA ILE A 417 -1.53 7.18 10.66
C ILE A 417 -0.74 6.32 11.64
N CYS A 418 -1.41 5.64 12.57
CA CYS A 418 -0.81 4.85 13.63
C CYS A 418 -1.44 3.46 13.73
N GLY A 419 -0.64 2.43 14.02
CA GLY A 419 -1.13 1.07 14.26
C GLY A 419 -0.12 0.19 15.02
N GLY A 420 -0.62 -0.86 15.67
CA GLY A 420 0.20 -1.98 16.17
C GLY A 420 0.57 -2.90 15.02
N GLN A 421 1.87 -3.11 14.80
CA GLN A 421 2.38 -4.03 13.79
C GLN A 421 2.78 -5.36 14.45
N GLN A 422 2.23 -6.46 13.93
CA GLN A 422 2.58 -7.82 14.34
C GLN A 422 4.10 -8.06 14.45
N ASP A 423 4.50 -8.80 15.49
CA ASP A 423 5.86 -9.24 15.82
C ASP A 423 6.90 -8.11 15.99
N ASN A 424 6.47 -6.84 15.95
CA ASN A 424 7.35 -5.67 15.99
C ASN A 424 6.86 -4.60 17.00
N SER A 425 7.18 -3.32 16.80
CA SER A 425 6.58 -2.22 17.60
C SER A 425 5.36 -1.62 16.91
N THR A 426 4.53 -0.88 17.66
CA THR A 426 3.67 0.17 17.08
C THR A 426 4.47 1.06 16.13
N ALA A 427 3.80 1.57 15.09
CA ALA A 427 4.35 2.55 14.17
C ALA A 427 3.32 3.65 13.91
N CYS A 428 3.81 4.89 13.85
CA CYS A 428 3.10 6.08 13.42
C CYS A 428 3.88 6.75 12.29
N ILE A 429 3.18 7.21 11.26
CA ILE A 429 3.74 7.79 10.04
C ILE A 429 2.88 8.99 9.58
N PRO A 430 3.45 10.15 9.23
CA PRO A 430 2.69 11.26 8.67
C PRO A 430 2.11 10.89 7.30
N VAL A 431 0.83 11.17 7.05
CA VAL A 431 0.18 10.78 5.77
C VAL A 431 0.83 11.43 4.55
N ARG A 432 1.30 12.68 4.71
CA ARG A 432 2.04 13.47 3.73
C ARG A 432 3.43 13.78 4.29
N GLY A 433 4.45 13.64 3.45
CA GLY A 433 5.84 13.46 3.88
C GLY A 433 6.42 14.58 4.75
N TRP A 434 7.01 14.20 5.89
CA TRP A 434 7.64 15.10 6.85
C TRP A 434 9.12 15.33 6.50
N ARG A 435 9.39 15.92 5.33
CA ARG A 435 10.71 15.97 4.65
C ARG A 435 11.91 16.48 5.48
N HIS A 436 11.70 17.18 6.59
CA HIS A 436 12.76 17.64 7.48
C HIS A 436 13.10 16.67 8.65
N MET A 437 12.35 15.57 8.81
CA MET A 437 12.60 14.52 9.79
C MET A 437 13.24 13.28 9.15
N THR A 438 14.53 13.37 8.82
CA THR A 438 15.31 12.19 8.41
C THR A 438 15.78 11.40 9.63
N ALA A 439 15.03 10.35 10.02
CA ALA A 439 15.65 9.23 10.72
C ALA A 439 16.40 8.39 9.68
N ARG A 440 17.54 7.79 10.06
CA ARG A 440 18.32 6.95 9.13
C ARG A 440 17.54 5.69 8.74
N GLY A 441 17.00 5.69 7.53
CA GLY A 441 16.75 4.51 6.71
C GLY A 441 17.53 4.65 5.39
N PRO A 442 18.04 3.56 4.78
CA PRO A 442 18.65 3.61 3.45
C PRO A 442 17.65 3.97 2.32
N GLY A 443 17.93 5.00 1.51
CA GLY A 443 17.07 5.43 0.40
C GLY A 443 15.94 6.40 0.81
N ASP A 444 14.98 6.65 -0.09
CA ASP A 444 13.83 7.58 0.09
C ASP A 444 12.76 7.06 1.09
N ARG A 445 13.20 6.43 2.18
CA ARG A 445 12.33 5.75 3.15
C ARG A 445 11.55 6.73 4.02
N THR A 446 10.24 6.55 4.07
CA THR A 446 9.34 7.38 4.87
C THR A 446 9.61 7.25 6.37
N TRP A 447 9.75 8.40 7.05
CA TRP A 447 9.96 8.47 8.50
C TRP A 447 8.78 7.91 9.30
N TYR A 448 9.06 7.05 10.26
CA TYR A 448 8.08 6.53 11.22
C TYR A 448 8.64 6.49 12.65
N TYR A 449 7.75 6.38 13.64
CA TYR A 449 8.12 6.31 15.05
C TYR A 449 7.16 5.41 15.86
N ALA A 450 7.64 4.83 16.96
CA ALA A 450 6.82 4.00 17.84
C ALA A 450 6.11 4.85 18.93
N VAL A 451 4.91 4.40 19.33
CA VAL A 451 4.12 5.01 20.41
C VAL A 451 3.65 3.95 21.41
N GLY A 452 4.22 3.96 22.62
CA GLY A 452 3.85 3.04 23.69
C GLY A 452 3.80 1.56 23.28
N GLY A 453 2.93 0.79 23.94
CA GLY A 453 2.44 -0.52 23.52
C GLY A 453 3.51 -1.58 23.26
N CYS A 454 3.18 -2.50 22.34
CA CYS A 454 4.08 -3.43 21.66
C CYS A 454 3.57 -3.70 20.23
N GLU A 455 3.60 -4.94 19.75
CA GLU A 455 3.16 -5.38 18.42
C GLU A 455 1.64 -5.32 18.18
N SER A 456 0.82 -5.45 19.23
CA SER A 456 -0.62 -5.68 19.09
C SER A 456 -1.46 -4.58 19.73
N GLY A 457 -2.77 -4.62 19.49
CA GLY A 457 -3.73 -3.75 20.16
C GLY A 457 -4.08 -2.48 19.40
N HIS A 458 -5.10 -1.80 19.94
CA HIS A 458 -5.47 -0.46 19.50
C HIS A 458 -4.43 0.58 19.94
N ILE A 459 -4.41 1.71 19.23
CA ILE A 459 -3.73 2.94 19.64
C ILE A 459 -4.80 4.03 19.71
N ALA A 460 -4.82 4.79 20.80
CA ALA A 460 -5.64 5.97 20.98
C ALA A 460 -4.73 7.19 21.21
N PRO A 461 -4.46 8.00 20.17
CA PRO A 461 -3.88 9.32 20.31
C PRO A 461 -4.77 10.21 21.18
N HIS A 462 -4.19 11.08 22.00
CA HIS A 462 -5.00 11.96 22.84
C HIS A 462 -5.73 13.04 22.01
N PRO A 463 -7.05 13.25 22.17
CA PRO A 463 -7.86 14.15 21.31
C PRO A 463 -7.59 15.67 21.42
N GLN A 464 -6.46 16.07 22.01
CA GLN A 464 -6.08 17.48 22.30
C GLN A 464 -4.58 17.66 22.59
N ARG A 465 -3.84 16.59 22.93
CA ARG A 465 -2.44 16.65 23.35
C ARG A 465 -1.61 15.76 22.43
N LEU A 466 -1.16 16.33 21.32
CA LEU A 466 -0.55 15.63 20.18
C LEU A 466 0.62 14.68 20.54
N ASN A 467 1.35 14.98 21.62
CA ASN A 467 2.46 14.16 22.11
C ASN A 467 2.06 12.99 23.04
N ILE A 468 0.77 12.83 23.37
CA ILE A 468 0.30 11.83 24.34
C ILE A 468 -0.48 10.72 23.62
N PHE A 469 -0.06 9.48 23.85
CA PHE A 469 -0.63 8.29 23.22
C PHE A 469 -0.98 7.24 24.27
N TYR A 470 -2.03 6.48 24.00
CA TYR A 470 -2.42 5.30 24.77
C TYR A 470 -2.35 4.09 23.82
N ALA A 471 -1.60 3.06 24.18
CA ALA A 471 -1.35 1.94 23.27
C ALA A 471 -1.37 0.61 24.01
N GLY A 472 -2.08 -0.34 23.41
CA GLY A 472 -2.23 -1.71 23.87
C GLY A 472 -1.03 -2.60 23.55
N CYS A 473 -1.12 -3.84 24.01
CA CYS A 473 -0.17 -4.92 23.84
C CYS A 473 -0.81 -6.20 24.40
N TYR A 474 -0.40 -7.37 23.91
CA TYR A 474 -0.92 -8.65 24.35
C TYR A 474 -0.74 -8.90 25.86
N GLY A 475 -1.50 -9.86 26.40
CA GLY A 475 -1.58 -10.11 27.83
C GLY A 475 -2.18 -8.95 28.63
N GLY A 476 -3.01 -8.10 27.98
CA GLY A 476 -3.70 -6.98 28.63
C GLY A 476 -2.82 -5.78 28.99
N THR A 477 -1.63 -5.68 28.43
CA THR A 477 -0.72 -4.57 28.71
C THR A 477 -1.20 -3.28 28.04
N LEU A 478 -1.75 -2.35 28.81
CA LEU A 478 -2.04 -0.98 28.39
C LEU A 478 -0.98 0.01 28.88
N THR A 479 -0.58 0.95 28.03
CA THR A 479 0.42 1.98 28.37
C THR A 479 -0.04 3.39 27.98
N ARG A 480 0.42 4.38 28.75
CA ARG A 480 0.44 5.80 28.40
C ARG A 480 1.86 6.17 27.97
N PHE A 481 2.00 6.84 26.85
CA PHE A 481 3.27 7.29 26.29
C PHE A 481 3.27 8.80 26.07
N ASP A 482 4.42 9.42 26.32
CA ASP A 482 4.69 10.84 26.12
C ASP A 482 5.86 10.96 25.13
N MET A 483 5.54 11.31 23.88
CA MET A 483 6.46 11.36 22.76
C MET A 483 7.50 12.49 22.90
N ALA A 484 7.12 13.62 23.53
CA ALA A 484 8.02 14.75 23.75
C ALA A 484 9.14 14.43 24.77
N THR A 485 8.93 13.46 25.67
CA THR A 485 9.88 13.08 26.72
C THR A 485 10.41 11.64 26.60
N GLY A 486 9.86 10.85 25.67
CA GLY A 486 10.12 9.42 25.52
C GLY A 486 9.65 8.56 26.71
N ARG A 487 8.74 9.07 27.55
CA ARG A 487 8.36 8.40 28.81
C ARG A 487 7.13 7.52 28.64
N ARG A 488 7.25 6.26 29.06
CA ARG A 488 6.17 5.25 29.07
C ARG A 488 5.76 4.92 30.51
N ARG A 489 4.45 4.82 30.78
CA ARG A 489 3.86 4.33 32.03
C ARG A 489 2.89 3.20 31.72
N THR A 490 3.07 2.04 32.33
CA THR A 490 2.06 0.96 32.30
C THR A 490 0.87 1.36 33.16
N ILE A 491 -0.34 1.18 32.62
CA ILE A 491 -1.63 1.59 33.19
C ILE A 491 -2.70 0.51 32.95
N SER A 492 -2.28 -0.76 32.88
CA SER A 492 -3.14 -1.91 32.64
C SER A 492 -4.24 -2.01 33.71
N VAL A 493 -5.46 -2.37 33.28
CA VAL A 493 -6.61 -2.58 34.17
C VAL A 493 -6.28 -3.61 35.26
N TRP A 494 -5.68 -4.72 34.84
CA TRP A 494 -5.25 -5.82 35.70
C TRP A 494 -3.80 -6.19 35.33
N PRO A 495 -2.78 -5.71 36.07
CA PRO A 495 -1.37 -5.88 35.71
C PRO A 495 -0.81 -7.25 36.12
N GLU A 496 -1.53 -8.32 35.78
CA GLU A 496 -1.10 -9.71 35.88
C GLU A 496 -0.69 -10.20 34.48
N ASN A 497 0.39 -10.98 34.37
CA ASN A 497 0.82 -11.55 33.09
C ASN A 497 0.13 -12.92 32.90
N PRO A 498 -0.78 -13.08 31.90
CA PRO A 498 -1.57 -14.30 31.74
C PRO A 498 -0.89 -15.37 30.87
N LEU A 499 0.37 -15.20 30.46
CA LEU A 499 1.06 -16.18 29.61
C LEU A 499 1.08 -17.57 30.25
N GLY A 500 0.66 -18.57 29.47
CA GLY A 500 0.51 -19.96 29.94
C GLY A 500 -0.89 -20.29 30.52
N GLN A 501 -1.73 -19.29 30.83
CA GLN A 501 -3.08 -19.47 31.36
C GLN A 501 -4.14 -19.54 30.24
N SER A 502 -5.21 -20.28 30.51
CA SER A 502 -6.41 -20.37 29.67
C SER A 502 -7.45 -19.32 30.06
N SER A 503 -8.44 -19.06 29.20
CA SER A 503 -9.47 -18.04 29.43
C SER A 503 -10.28 -18.29 30.71
N GLU A 504 -10.45 -19.54 31.14
CA GLU A 504 -11.13 -19.90 32.41
C GLU A 504 -10.30 -19.64 33.67
N GLU A 505 -8.97 -19.52 33.55
CA GLU A 505 -8.05 -19.25 34.66
C GLU A 505 -7.85 -17.74 34.91
N MET A 506 -8.13 -16.88 33.92
CA MET A 506 -7.91 -15.44 33.98
C MET A 506 -9.04 -14.69 34.74
N VAL A 507 -8.65 -13.80 35.65
CA VAL A 507 -9.59 -12.90 36.38
C VAL A 507 -10.22 -11.87 35.44
N GLU A 508 -9.39 -11.22 34.63
CA GLU A 508 -9.79 -10.28 33.58
C GLU A 508 -9.27 -10.79 32.25
N ARG A 509 -10.18 -11.24 31.38
CA ARG A 509 -9.88 -11.79 30.06
C ARG A 509 -9.68 -10.63 29.10
N VAL A 510 -8.42 -10.31 28.79
CA VAL A 510 -8.08 -9.23 27.84
C VAL A 510 -7.52 -9.84 26.57
N GLN A 511 -8.11 -9.47 25.43
CA GLN A 511 -7.76 -9.99 24.12
C GLN A 511 -6.45 -9.38 23.59
N TRP A 512 -5.74 -10.09 22.72
CA TRP A 512 -4.59 -9.60 21.94
C TRP A 512 -4.80 -8.19 21.32
N ASN A 513 -6.01 -7.93 20.81
CA ASN A 513 -6.41 -6.70 20.13
C ASN A 513 -7.56 -5.95 20.83
N PHE A 514 -7.51 -5.86 22.17
CA PHE A 514 -8.55 -5.17 22.95
C PHE A 514 -8.73 -3.67 22.58
N PRO A 515 -9.98 -3.17 22.55
CA PRO A 515 -10.27 -1.78 22.20
C PRO A 515 -9.80 -0.78 23.26
N ILE A 516 -9.35 0.39 22.78
CA ILE A 516 -8.95 1.56 23.57
C ILE A 516 -9.54 2.77 22.85
N VAL A 517 -10.45 3.51 23.48
CA VAL A 517 -11.21 4.59 22.82
C VAL A 517 -11.53 5.73 23.78
N PHE A 518 -11.34 6.97 23.34
CA PHE A 518 -11.73 8.16 24.10
C PHE A 518 -13.24 8.41 24.00
N SER A 519 -13.80 9.09 25.01
CA SER A 519 -15.12 9.69 24.85
C SER A 519 -15.06 10.83 23.82
N PRO A 520 -15.97 10.87 22.82
CA PRO A 520 -16.08 12.02 21.92
C PRO A 520 -16.58 13.30 22.64
N HIS A 521 -17.10 13.17 23.86
CA HIS A 521 -17.63 14.29 24.67
C HIS A 521 -16.65 14.83 25.72
N ASP A 522 -15.62 14.06 26.10
CA ASP A 522 -14.68 14.45 27.15
C ASP A 522 -13.28 13.83 26.91
N PRO A 523 -12.25 14.63 26.57
CA PRO A 523 -10.91 14.14 26.27
C PRO A 523 -10.16 13.58 27.50
N ALA A 524 -10.68 13.75 28.72
CA ALA A 524 -10.16 13.11 29.93
C ALA A 524 -10.70 11.68 30.13
N VAL A 525 -11.82 11.33 29.50
CA VAL A 525 -12.47 10.03 29.63
C VAL A 525 -11.91 9.06 28.59
N LEU A 526 -11.26 8.00 29.08
CA LEU A 526 -10.76 6.90 28.25
C LEU A 526 -11.45 5.59 28.66
N TYR A 527 -11.84 4.80 27.67
CA TYR A 527 -12.43 3.48 27.82
C TYR A 527 -11.51 2.39 27.29
N THR A 528 -11.60 1.21 27.89
CA THR A 528 -10.96 -0.02 27.42
C THR A 528 -11.76 -1.25 27.88
N SER A 529 -11.36 -2.47 27.53
CA SER A 529 -12.13 -3.67 27.90
C SER A 529 -11.30 -4.89 28.33
N SER A 530 -11.97 -5.73 29.11
CA SER A 530 -11.69 -7.16 29.31
C SER A 530 -12.92 -7.93 28.78
N GLN A 531 -13.46 -8.90 29.52
CA GLN A 531 -14.86 -9.30 29.42
C GLN A 531 -15.85 -8.23 29.91
N ARG A 532 -15.34 -7.14 30.53
CA ARG A 532 -16.11 -5.97 30.98
C ARG A 532 -15.62 -4.68 30.31
N VAL A 533 -16.44 -3.64 30.33
CA VAL A 533 -16.07 -2.28 29.93
C VAL A 533 -15.49 -1.53 31.13
N TRP A 534 -14.33 -0.92 30.93
CA TRP A 534 -13.59 -0.17 31.94
C TRP A 534 -13.46 1.29 31.55
N LYS A 535 -13.58 2.18 32.55
CA LYS A 535 -13.48 3.64 32.39
C LYS A 535 -12.37 4.19 33.30
N THR A 536 -11.58 5.12 32.78
CA THR A 536 -10.70 6.00 33.55
C THR A 536 -11.00 7.46 33.25
N VAL A 537 -10.68 8.34 34.21
CA VAL A 537 -10.72 9.82 34.08
C VAL A 537 -9.42 10.47 34.56
N ASP A 538 -8.40 9.67 34.88
CA ASP A 538 -7.14 10.07 35.53
C ASP A 538 -5.90 9.52 34.81
N GLU A 539 -6.02 9.39 33.48
CA GLU A 539 -4.98 8.86 32.58
C GLU A 539 -4.57 7.40 32.89
N GLY A 540 -5.49 6.59 33.43
CA GLY A 540 -5.24 5.20 33.82
C GLY A 540 -4.52 5.05 35.16
N GLN A 541 -4.65 6.03 36.06
CA GLN A 541 -4.19 5.91 37.45
C GLN A 541 -5.18 5.09 38.29
N SER A 542 -6.45 5.08 37.91
CA SER A 542 -7.48 4.16 38.38
C SER A 542 -8.45 3.79 37.25
N TRP A 543 -9.06 2.60 37.37
CA TRP A 543 -10.04 2.06 36.44
C TRP A 543 -11.30 1.63 37.20
N VAL A 544 -12.46 1.92 36.64
CA VAL A 544 -13.77 1.53 37.18
C VAL A 544 -14.46 0.64 36.15
N ALA A 545 -14.88 -0.55 36.56
CA ALA A 545 -15.76 -1.39 35.74
C ALA A 545 -17.13 -0.72 35.66
N ILE A 546 -17.59 -0.46 34.45
CA ILE A 546 -18.90 0.13 34.15
C ILE A 546 -19.81 -0.86 33.41
N SER A 547 -19.56 -2.16 33.55
CA SER A 547 -20.43 -3.23 33.04
C SER A 547 -20.26 -4.51 33.89
N PRO A 548 -21.22 -5.46 33.81
CA PRO A 548 -20.95 -6.86 34.15
C PRO A 548 -20.04 -7.52 33.09
N ASP A 549 -19.87 -8.84 33.17
CA ASP A 549 -19.41 -9.63 32.02
C ASP A 549 -20.45 -9.50 30.88
N LEU A 550 -20.03 -9.06 29.70
CA LEU A 550 -20.89 -8.82 28.52
C LEU A 550 -20.73 -9.92 27.45
N THR A 551 -20.20 -11.07 27.83
CA THR A 551 -19.82 -12.14 26.92
C THR A 551 -20.68 -13.39 27.15
N ARG A 552 -20.72 -14.31 26.19
CA ARG A 552 -21.40 -15.60 26.34
C ARG A 552 -20.69 -16.48 27.36
N ALA A 553 -19.36 -16.42 27.42
CA ALA A 553 -18.52 -17.15 28.36
C ALA A 553 -18.83 -18.66 28.41
N ASP A 554 -19.00 -19.28 27.23
CA ASP A 554 -19.28 -20.72 27.13
C ASP A 554 -18.05 -21.53 27.59
N PRO A 555 -18.15 -22.35 28.65
CA PRO A 555 -17.01 -23.12 29.16
C PRO A 555 -16.35 -24.04 28.11
N ALA A 556 -17.09 -24.48 27.08
CA ALA A 556 -16.54 -25.27 25.98
C ALA A 556 -15.51 -24.51 25.11
N THR A 557 -15.43 -23.19 25.27
CA THR A 557 -14.55 -22.27 24.51
C THR A 557 -13.45 -21.63 25.36
N MET A 558 -13.32 -21.98 26.65
CA MET A 558 -12.44 -21.24 27.58
C MET A 558 -11.23 -22.02 28.10
N GLY A 559 -11.13 -23.32 27.82
CA GLY A 559 -10.05 -24.20 28.30
C GLY A 559 -8.73 -24.14 27.51
N PRO A 560 -7.73 -24.96 27.87
CA PRO A 560 -6.35 -24.81 27.37
C PRO A 560 -6.09 -25.13 25.89
N SER A 561 -5.46 -24.19 25.18
CA SER A 561 -5.11 -24.28 23.76
C SER A 561 -3.76 -24.99 23.47
N GLY A 562 -3.64 -25.60 22.29
CA GLY A 562 -2.42 -26.21 21.73
C GLY A 562 -2.55 -27.70 21.35
N GLY A 563 -3.58 -28.39 21.84
CA GLY A 563 -3.83 -29.80 21.53
C GLY A 563 -3.25 -30.80 22.55
N PRO A 564 -3.04 -32.07 22.17
CA PRO A 564 -2.66 -33.14 23.10
C PRO A 564 -1.17 -33.17 23.47
N ILE A 565 -0.26 -32.62 22.66
CA ILE A 565 1.20 -32.76 22.84
C ILE A 565 1.82 -31.52 23.49
N THR A 566 1.81 -30.39 22.79
CA THR A 566 2.31 -29.10 23.30
C THR A 566 1.15 -28.12 23.53
N LYS A 567 1.37 -27.09 24.35
CA LYS A 567 0.39 -26.04 24.65
C LYS A 567 0.89 -24.69 24.15
N ASP A 568 0.00 -23.86 23.62
CA ASP A 568 0.28 -22.47 23.24
C ASP A 568 -0.82 -21.58 23.81
N GLN A 569 -0.48 -20.80 24.83
CA GLN A 569 -1.38 -19.88 25.54
C GLN A 569 -0.70 -18.52 25.63
N THR A 570 -0.77 -17.77 24.53
CA THR A 570 0.01 -16.54 24.31
C THR A 570 -0.82 -15.27 24.46
N GLY A 571 -2.14 -15.39 24.47
CA GLY A 571 -3.11 -14.28 24.55
C GLY A 571 -3.89 -14.03 23.26
N VAL A 572 -3.47 -14.60 22.11
CA VAL A 572 -4.29 -14.64 20.89
C VAL A 572 -5.50 -15.59 21.08
N GLU A 573 -5.31 -16.60 21.92
CA GLU A 573 -6.29 -17.63 22.29
C GLU A 573 -7.28 -17.16 23.36
N THR A 574 -7.05 -16.00 24.00
CA THR A 574 -7.97 -15.45 25.00
C THR A 574 -9.30 -15.10 24.33
N TYR A 575 -10.38 -15.64 24.87
CA TYR A 575 -11.72 -15.62 24.29
C TYR A 575 -12.79 -15.32 25.34
N ALA A 576 -14.03 -15.09 24.90
CA ALA A 576 -15.10 -14.52 25.70
C ALA A 576 -14.67 -13.16 26.29
N THR A 577 -14.32 -12.23 25.38
CA THR A 577 -13.89 -10.86 25.67
C THR A 577 -14.79 -9.84 24.95
N VAL A 578 -14.86 -8.60 25.45
CA VAL A 578 -15.44 -7.47 24.70
C VAL A 578 -14.39 -6.99 23.71
N PHE A 579 -14.63 -7.26 22.43
CA PHE A 579 -13.71 -7.08 21.32
C PHE A 579 -13.91 -5.76 20.55
N ALA A 580 -15.13 -5.21 20.59
CA ALA A 580 -15.48 -3.93 19.98
C ALA A 580 -16.15 -3.00 21.00
N LEU A 581 -15.83 -1.71 20.97
CA LEU A 581 -16.40 -0.71 21.86
C LEU A 581 -16.57 0.62 21.10
N ALA A 582 -17.80 1.15 21.07
CA ALA A 582 -18.14 2.37 20.34
C ALA A 582 -18.99 3.32 21.22
N PRO A 583 -18.41 4.35 21.84
CA PRO A 583 -19.16 5.43 22.48
C PRO A 583 -19.86 6.30 21.42
N SER A 584 -21.07 6.76 21.71
CA SER A 584 -21.85 7.61 20.79
C SER A 584 -21.30 9.04 20.70
N ALA A 585 -21.21 9.58 19.49
CA ALA A 585 -20.91 10.99 19.25
C ALA A 585 -22.04 11.96 19.70
N HIS A 586 -23.24 11.45 19.99
CA HIS A 586 -24.44 12.25 20.27
C HIS A 586 -24.86 12.30 21.74
N ASP A 587 -24.50 11.29 22.53
CA ASP A 587 -24.92 11.17 23.94
C ASP A 587 -23.85 10.42 24.76
N PRO A 588 -23.22 11.05 25.78
CA PRO A 588 -22.18 10.44 26.60
C PRO A 588 -22.69 9.29 27.49
N GLY A 589 -24.00 9.10 27.62
CA GLY A 589 -24.60 7.94 28.28
C GLY A 589 -24.65 6.70 27.38
N VAL A 590 -24.50 6.85 26.06
CA VAL A 590 -24.71 5.78 25.07
C VAL A 590 -23.38 5.16 24.65
N ILE A 591 -23.20 3.87 24.97
CA ILE A 591 -22.00 3.10 24.61
C ILE A 591 -22.42 1.71 24.13
N TRP A 592 -21.93 1.33 22.94
CA TRP A 592 -22.11 0.00 22.37
C TRP A 592 -20.88 -0.88 22.65
N ALA A 593 -21.10 -2.14 22.98
CA ALA A 593 -20.05 -3.14 23.19
C ALA A 593 -20.38 -4.41 22.38
N GLY A 594 -19.37 -5.03 21.78
CA GLY A 594 -19.50 -6.29 21.04
C GLY A 594 -18.47 -7.31 21.51
N SER A 595 -18.85 -8.57 21.66
CA SER A 595 -17.96 -9.65 22.12
C SER A 595 -17.38 -10.48 20.98
N ASP A 596 -16.26 -11.16 21.25
CA ASP A 596 -15.69 -12.14 20.32
C ASP A 596 -16.47 -13.47 20.24
N ASP A 597 -17.42 -13.68 21.16
CA ASP A 597 -18.34 -14.83 21.24
C ASP A 597 -19.79 -14.53 20.83
N GLY A 598 -20.01 -13.38 20.19
CA GLY A 598 -21.18 -13.08 19.36
C GLY A 598 -22.35 -12.39 20.03
N LEU A 599 -22.10 -11.56 21.06
CA LEU A 599 -23.11 -10.72 21.68
C LEU A 599 -22.87 -9.23 21.36
N VAL A 600 -23.95 -8.47 21.18
CA VAL A 600 -23.93 -7.00 21.15
C VAL A 600 -24.73 -6.47 22.32
N HIS A 601 -24.15 -5.53 23.06
CA HIS A 601 -24.74 -4.91 24.24
C HIS A 601 -24.72 -3.39 24.13
N LEU A 602 -25.72 -2.74 24.75
CA LEU A 602 -25.88 -1.29 24.77
C LEU A 602 -26.19 -0.80 26.18
N THR A 603 -25.47 0.22 26.63
CA THR A 603 -25.90 1.09 27.73
C THR A 603 -26.41 2.43 27.19
N ARG A 604 -27.34 3.06 27.91
CA ARG A 604 -27.85 4.42 27.62
C ARG A 604 -27.78 5.35 28.84
N ASP A 605 -27.13 4.92 29.91
CA ASP A 605 -27.03 5.63 31.20
C ASP A 605 -25.59 5.70 31.73
N GLY A 606 -24.61 5.57 30.82
CA GLY A 606 -23.18 5.65 31.14
C GLY A 606 -22.59 4.37 31.78
N GLY A 607 -23.30 3.25 31.69
CA GLY A 607 -22.86 1.93 32.15
C GLY A 607 -23.48 1.47 33.47
N SER A 608 -24.59 2.06 33.91
CA SER A 608 -25.32 1.59 35.09
C SER A 608 -26.20 0.37 34.75
N GLU A 609 -26.79 0.34 33.55
CA GLU A 609 -27.52 -0.79 32.99
C GLU A 609 -27.05 -1.09 31.55
N TRP A 610 -26.99 -2.38 31.20
CA TRP A 610 -26.64 -2.87 29.86
C TRP A 610 -27.69 -3.84 29.34
N THR A 611 -28.23 -3.54 28.17
CA THR A 611 -29.21 -4.39 27.46
C THR A 611 -28.50 -5.20 26.38
N ASN A 612 -28.78 -6.50 26.27
CA ASN A 612 -28.36 -7.28 25.10
C ASN A 612 -29.26 -6.89 23.92
N VAL A 613 -28.64 -6.44 22.83
CA VAL A 613 -29.28 -5.95 21.59
C VAL A 613 -28.71 -6.67 20.37
N THR A 614 -28.28 -7.93 20.52
CA THR A 614 -27.67 -8.74 19.46
C THR A 614 -28.63 -8.89 18.27
N PRO A 615 -28.18 -8.77 17.00
CA PRO A 615 -29.01 -9.03 15.83
C PRO A 615 -29.66 -10.43 15.89
N PRO A 616 -30.98 -10.58 15.71
CA PRO A 616 -31.66 -11.87 15.89
C PRO A 616 -31.24 -12.99 14.91
N ASP A 617 -30.60 -12.64 13.79
CA ASP A 617 -30.05 -13.56 12.79
C ASP A 617 -28.52 -13.72 12.88
N ALA A 618 -27.87 -13.12 13.89
CA ALA A 618 -26.44 -13.32 14.14
C ALA A 618 -26.16 -14.78 14.53
N PRO A 619 -25.24 -15.49 13.83
CA PRO A 619 -24.98 -16.89 14.11
C PRO A 619 -24.05 -17.05 15.33
N ASP A 620 -24.31 -18.06 16.18
CA ASP A 620 -23.61 -18.27 17.46
C ASP A 620 -22.08 -18.32 17.33
N PHE A 621 -21.34 -17.54 18.11
CA PHE A 621 -19.87 -17.39 18.05
C PHE A 621 -19.34 -16.60 16.83
N VAL A 622 -20.16 -15.79 16.14
CA VAL A 622 -19.63 -14.72 15.28
C VAL A 622 -18.79 -13.73 16.10
N ARG A 623 -17.56 -13.42 15.71
CA ARG A 623 -16.78 -12.37 16.38
C ARG A 623 -17.30 -11.01 15.94
N ILE A 624 -17.79 -10.19 16.87
CA ILE A 624 -18.14 -8.79 16.58
C ILE A 624 -16.84 -8.00 16.43
N ASN A 625 -16.39 -7.79 15.20
CA ASN A 625 -15.04 -7.27 14.93
C ASN A 625 -14.97 -5.73 14.99
N THR A 626 -16.04 -5.05 14.59
CA THR A 626 -16.23 -3.59 14.79
C THR A 626 -17.69 -3.24 15.01
N ILE A 627 -17.92 -2.18 15.79
CA ILE A 627 -19.19 -1.45 15.84
C ILE A 627 -18.90 -0.02 15.42
N GLU A 628 -19.74 0.54 14.56
CA GLU A 628 -19.74 1.96 14.19
C GLU A 628 -21.01 2.60 14.77
N ALA A 629 -20.86 3.43 15.80
CA ALA A 629 -21.95 4.25 16.31
C ALA A 629 -22.05 5.51 15.44
N SER A 630 -23.17 5.68 14.72
CA SER A 630 -23.29 6.68 13.65
C SER A 630 -22.81 8.08 14.07
N PRO A 631 -21.80 8.66 13.41
CA PRO A 631 -21.33 10.02 13.72
C PRO A 631 -22.41 11.09 13.45
N ALA A 632 -23.39 10.78 12.60
CA ALA A 632 -24.42 11.74 12.17
C ALA A 632 -25.83 11.50 12.77
N THR A 633 -26.20 10.26 13.11
CA THR A 633 -27.59 9.91 13.48
C THR A 633 -27.69 9.25 14.86
N PRO A 634 -28.29 9.91 15.87
CA PRO A 634 -28.48 9.32 17.20
C PRO A 634 -29.25 7.99 17.16
N GLY A 635 -28.71 6.96 17.82
CA GLY A 635 -29.34 5.64 17.92
C GLY A 635 -29.15 4.72 16.71
N LYS A 636 -28.52 5.21 15.65
CA LYS A 636 -28.10 4.40 14.49
C LYS A 636 -26.71 3.81 14.72
N ALA A 637 -26.52 2.55 14.31
CA ALA A 637 -25.23 1.88 14.38
C ALA A 637 -25.11 0.77 13.33
N TYR A 638 -23.87 0.45 12.99
CA TYR A 638 -23.49 -0.67 12.13
C TYR A 638 -22.60 -1.64 12.88
N VAL A 639 -22.71 -2.93 12.57
CA VAL A 639 -21.94 -4.01 13.21
C VAL A 639 -21.39 -4.91 12.11
N ALA A 640 -20.07 -5.10 12.09
CA ALA A 640 -19.39 -6.05 11.23
C ALA A 640 -18.98 -7.30 12.03
N GLY A 641 -19.26 -8.48 11.50
CA GLY A 641 -18.98 -9.77 12.12
C GLY A 641 -18.11 -10.68 11.24
N ILE A 642 -17.26 -11.50 11.87
CA ILE A 642 -16.43 -12.49 11.16
C ILE A 642 -16.53 -13.87 11.83
N ARG A 643 -16.47 -14.94 11.02
CA ARG A 643 -16.74 -16.32 11.48
C ARG A 643 -15.82 -17.41 10.90
N TYR A 644 -14.89 -17.08 10.01
CA TYR A 644 -14.03 -18.05 9.30
C TYR A 644 -13.26 -19.02 10.23
N LEU A 645 -12.98 -18.62 11.48
CA LEU A 645 -12.35 -19.45 12.51
C LEU A 645 -13.32 -20.28 13.38
N VAL A 646 -14.57 -20.50 12.98
CA VAL A 646 -15.49 -21.42 13.69
C VAL A 646 -15.68 -22.70 12.87
N ASP A 647 -16.06 -22.56 11.61
CA ASP A 647 -16.54 -23.61 10.72
C ASP A 647 -16.28 -23.32 9.21
N ASP A 648 -15.22 -22.56 8.89
CA ASP A 648 -14.87 -22.05 7.54
C ASP A 648 -15.94 -21.14 6.91
N ASP A 649 -16.81 -20.55 7.73
CA ASP A 649 -17.81 -19.59 7.26
C ASP A 649 -17.15 -18.23 6.92
N ARG A 650 -16.94 -18.03 5.62
CA ARG A 650 -16.38 -16.81 5.01
C ARG A 650 -17.45 -15.82 4.54
N ALA A 651 -18.72 -15.99 4.92
CA ALA A 651 -19.78 -15.11 4.46
C ALA A 651 -19.64 -13.67 5.03
N PRO A 652 -20.02 -12.64 4.25
CA PRO A 652 -20.08 -11.27 4.76
C PRO A 652 -21.21 -11.11 5.78
N TYR A 653 -20.89 -10.49 6.92
CA TYR A 653 -21.85 -10.16 7.97
C TYR A 653 -21.76 -8.68 8.34
N ILE A 654 -22.76 -7.92 7.90
CA ILE A 654 -22.99 -6.54 8.32
C ILE A 654 -24.45 -6.38 8.72
N TRP A 655 -24.70 -5.76 9.87
CA TRP A 655 -26.03 -5.37 10.33
C TRP A 655 -26.13 -3.88 10.62
N ARG A 656 -27.28 -3.28 10.31
CA ARG A 656 -27.63 -1.90 10.63
C ARG A 656 -28.83 -1.85 11.57
N THR A 657 -28.76 -0.97 12.58
CA THR A 657 -29.90 -0.52 13.40
C THR A 657 -30.08 0.99 13.25
N SER A 658 -31.30 1.48 13.51
CA SER A 658 -31.62 2.93 13.59
C SER A 658 -32.41 3.29 14.85
N ASP A 659 -32.56 2.36 15.80
CA ASP A 659 -33.49 2.45 16.93
C ASP A 659 -32.88 1.96 18.26
N PHE A 660 -31.56 2.15 18.44
CA PHE A 660 -30.80 1.68 19.59
C PHE A 660 -30.76 0.14 19.72
N GLY A 661 -30.76 -0.57 18.58
CA GLY A 661 -30.58 -2.03 18.53
C GLY A 661 -31.86 -2.82 18.83
N ALA A 662 -33.03 -2.16 18.83
CA ALA A 662 -34.31 -2.84 18.99
C ALA A 662 -34.73 -3.58 17.71
N THR A 663 -34.33 -3.10 16.54
CA THR A 663 -34.43 -3.79 15.25
C THR A 663 -33.12 -3.71 14.46
N TRP A 664 -32.88 -4.75 13.66
CA TRP A 664 -31.69 -4.90 12.84
C TRP A 664 -32.06 -5.31 11.41
N THR A 665 -31.28 -4.84 10.44
CA THR A 665 -31.34 -5.24 9.03
C THR A 665 -29.96 -5.74 8.62
N ARG A 666 -29.84 -6.95 8.06
CA ARG A 666 -28.60 -7.42 7.43
C ARG A 666 -28.41 -6.70 6.09
N ILE A 667 -27.25 -6.08 5.88
CA ILE A 667 -26.96 -5.13 4.80
C ILE A 667 -25.71 -5.56 4.03
N VAL A 668 -25.82 -6.63 3.24
CA VAL A 668 -24.70 -7.30 2.55
C VAL A 668 -24.92 -7.46 1.04
N GLY A 669 -25.91 -6.78 0.47
CA GLY A 669 -26.26 -6.92 -0.95
C GLY A 669 -25.15 -6.40 -1.85
N GLY A 670 -24.69 -7.20 -2.82
CA GLY A 670 -23.61 -6.82 -3.75
C GLY A 670 -22.20 -7.23 -3.31
N LEU A 671 -22.01 -7.68 -2.07
CA LEU A 671 -20.75 -8.29 -1.61
C LEU A 671 -20.62 -9.74 -2.11
N PRO A 672 -19.41 -10.24 -2.40
CA PRO A 672 -19.17 -11.66 -2.67
C PRO A 672 -19.58 -12.54 -1.48
N GLU A 673 -20.05 -13.76 -1.75
CA GLU A 673 -20.48 -14.70 -0.70
C GLU A 673 -19.33 -15.27 0.15
N ASP A 674 -18.07 -15.04 -0.24
CA ASP A 674 -16.88 -15.63 0.37
C ASP A 674 -15.80 -14.60 0.79
N ASP A 675 -16.13 -13.31 0.74
CA ASP A 675 -15.27 -12.20 1.18
C ASP A 675 -15.89 -11.53 2.42
N PHE A 676 -15.40 -11.91 3.61
CA PHE A 676 -15.97 -11.46 4.88
C PHE A 676 -15.49 -10.05 5.27
N ILE A 677 -16.36 -9.32 5.97
CA ILE A 677 -16.14 -7.90 6.28
C ILE A 677 -15.56 -7.73 7.69
N ARG A 678 -14.40 -7.08 7.76
CA ARG A 678 -13.62 -6.83 8.98
C ARG A 678 -14.01 -5.53 9.66
N ALA A 679 -14.27 -4.47 8.91
CA ALA A 679 -14.68 -3.18 9.45
C ALA A 679 -15.73 -2.50 8.57
N VAL A 680 -16.58 -1.66 9.17
CA VAL A 680 -17.50 -0.75 8.48
C VAL A 680 -17.41 0.61 9.15
N ARG A 681 -17.33 1.69 8.35
CA ARG A 681 -17.48 3.09 8.80
C ARG A 681 -18.56 3.80 7.99
N GLU A 682 -19.20 4.78 8.62
CA GLU A 682 -20.08 5.75 7.96
C GLU A 682 -19.32 7.06 7.76
N ASP A 683 -19.49 7.70 6.60
CA ASP A 683 -18.91 9.01 6.35
C ASP A 683 -19.56 10.08 7.26
N SER A 684 -18.71 10.82 7.98
CA SER A 684 -19.16 11.83 8.94
C SER A 684 -19.78 13.07 8.32
N ARG A 685 -19.57 13.31 7.00
CA ARG A 685 -20.15 14.44 6.26
C ARG A 685 -21.35 14.02 5.39
N ARG A 686 -21.39 12.77 4.92
CA ARG A 686 -22.53 12.19 4.19
C ARG A 686 -23.13 10.97 4.93
N PRO A 687 -24.20 11.15 5.71
CA PRO A 687 -24.90 10.05 6.35
C PRO A 687 -25.38 9.02 5.33
N GLY A 688 -25.15 7.73 5.61
CA GLY A 688 -25.48 6.62 4.71
C GLY A 688 -24.54 6.39 3.52
N LEU A 689 -23.47 7.17 3.36
CA LEU A 689 -22.29 6.75 2.60
C LEU A 689 -21.42 5.89 3.52
N LEU A 690 -21.20 4.63 3.15
CA LEU A 690 -20.47 3.65 3.95
C LEU A 690 -19.23 3.14 3.23
N TYR A 691 -18.23 2.76 4.01
CA TYR A 691 -17.02 2.05 3.55
C TYR A 691 -16.85 0.77 4.37
N ALA A 692 -16.48 -0.33 3.72
CA ALA A 692 -16.27 -1.63 4.34
C ALA A 692 -14.90 -2.22 3.98
N ALA A 693 -14.12 -2.61 5.00
CA ALA A 693 -12.86 -3.34 4.84
C ALA A 693 -13.13 -4.85 4.78
N SER A 694 -12.58 -5.56 3.79
CA SER A 694 -12.77 -7.00 3.60
C SER A 694 -11.47 -7.82 3.72
N GLU A 695 -11.54 -9.12 3.40
CA GLU A 695 -10.37 -9.99 3.30
C GLU A 695 -9.52 -9.72 2.05
N ARG A 696 -10.10 -9.05 1.04
CA ARG A 696 -9.47 -8.85 -0.27
C ARG A 696 -9.32 -7.37 -0.67
N THR A 697 -10.20 -6.48 -0.21
CA THR A 697 -10.29 -5.10 -0.72
C THR A 697 -11.10 -4.16 0.21
N VAL A 698 -11.48 -2.98 -0.30
CA VAL A 698 -12.47 -2.07 0.27
C VAL A 698 -13.72 -2.05 -0.62
N TYR A 699 -14.89 -2.00 0.01
CA TYR A 699 -16.18 -1.74 -0.66
C TYR A 699 -16.79 -0.42 -0.20
N LEU A 700 -17.65 0.16 -1.03
CA LEU A 700 -18.42 1.36 -0.74
C LEU A 700 -19.93 1.11 -0.90
N SER A 701 -20.77 1.87 -0.22
CA SER A 701 -22.23 1.89 -0.42
C SER A 701 -22.75 3.32 -0.34
N PHE A 702 -23.55 3.73 -1.32
CA PHE A 702 -24.18 5.07 -1.37
C PHE A 702 -25.61 5.10 -0.81
N ASP A 703 -26.14 3.94 -0.39
CA ASP A 703 -27.56 3.70 -0.10
C ASP A 703 -27.79 3.08 1.30
N ASP A 704 -26.93 3.43 2.26
CA ASP A 704 -27.04 3.00 3.65
C ASP A 704 -26.84 1.48 3.85
N GLY A 705 -26.08 0.85 2.95
CA GLY A 705 -25.68 -0.56 2.97
C GLY A 705 -26.60 -1.50 2.18
N ALA A 706 -27.62 -1.01 1.48
CA ALA A 706 -28.53 -1.87 0.73
C ALA A 706 -27.85 -2.49 -0.50
N ARG A 707 -26.95 -1.75 -1.16
CA ARG A 707 -26.03 -2.22 -2.20
C ARG A 707 -24.59 -1.75 -1.91
N TRP A 708 -23.66 -2.68 -2.08
CA TRP A 708 -22.22 -2.45 -2.03
C TRP A 708 -21.60 -2.56 -3.43
N GLN A 709 -20.56 -1.76 -3.67
CA GLN A 709 -19.73 -1.75 -4.87
C GLN A 709 -18.25 -1.82 -4.48
N SER A 710 -17.40 -2.31 -5.38
CA SER A 710 -15.94 -2.31 -5.19
C SER A 710 -15.40 -0.88 -5.08
N LEU A 711 -14.40 -0.69 -4.21
CA LEU A 711 -13.50 0.46 -4.17
C LEU A 711 -12.03 -0.01 -4.31
N THR A 712 -11.81 -1.11 -5.04
CA THR A 712 -10.46 -1.69 -5.24
C THR A 712 -9.55 -0.69 -5.95
N LEU A 713 -9.97 -0.13 -7.09
CA LEU A 713 -9.14 0.75 -7.91
C LEU A 713 -7.76 0.09 -8.17
N ASN A 714 -6.66 0.74 -7.81
CA ASN A 714 -5.29 0.21 -7.90
C ASN A 714 -4.80 -0.59 -6.67
N LEU A 715 -5.65 -0.82 -5.66
CA LEU A 715 -5.26 -1.57 -4.46
C LEU A 715 -5.04 -3.05 -4.82
N PRO A 716 -3.88 -3.66 -4.47
CA PRO A 716 -3.67 -5.09 -4.68
C PRO A 716 -4.59 -5.92 -3.78
N THR A 717 -4.83 -7.19 -4.14
CA THR A 717 -5.64 -8.11 -3.32
C THR A 717 -4.99 -8.30 -1.95
N VAL A 718 -5.58 -7.70 -0.91
CA VAL A 718 -4.96 -7.56 0.41
C VAL A 718 -6.01 -7.59 1.53
N GLN A 719 -5.68 -8.23 2.65
CA GLN A 719 -6.50 -8.14 3.85
C GLN A 719 -6.50 -6.71 4.40
N VAL A 720 -7.65 -6.04 4.35
CA VAL A 720 -7.84 -4.74 4.98
C VAL A 720 -8.30 -4.95 6.43
N SER A 721 -7.42 -4.70 7.39
CA SER A 721 -7.67 -5.01 8.81
C SER A 721 -8.65 -4.05 9.46
N ASP A 722 -8.57 -2.76 9.11
CA ASP A 722 -9.39 -1.68 9.66
C ASP A 722 -9.30 -0.44 8.74
N LEU A 723 -10.28 0.45 8.83
CA LEU A 723 -10.31 1.72 8.09
C LEU A 723 -10.87 2.88 8.93
N VAL A 724 -10.43 4.10 8.62
CA VAL A 724 -10.87 5.37 9.21
C VAL A 724 -11.13 6.39 8.10
N VAL A 725 -12.24 7.12 8.21
CA VAL A 725 -12.57 8.27 7.36
C VAL A 725 -11.99 9.52 8.02
N GLU A 726 -10.90 10.06 7.48
CA GLU A 726 -10.15 11.17 8.10
C GLU A 726 -10.31 12.44 7.26
N GLU A 727 -11.13 13.36 7.74
CA GLU A 727 -11.53 14.62 7.09
C GLU A 727 -11.92 14.52 5.60
N HIS A 728 -10.95 14.41 4.69
CA HIS A 728 -11.07 14.40 3.23
C HIS A 728 -10.51 13.13 2.58
N ASP A 729 -9.98 12.20 3.36
CA ASP A 729 -9.29 11.00 2.90
C ASP A 729 -9.93 9.74 3.53
N LEU A 730 -9.73 8.60 2.87
CA LEU A 730 -10.05 7.28 3.44
C LEU A 730 -8.74 6.54 3.71
N VAL A 731 -8.47 6.23 4.98
CA VAL A 731 -7.20 5.66 5.45
C VAL A 731 -7.40 4.22 5.87
N ILE A 732 -6.51 3.32 5.43
CA ILE A 732 -6.61 1.89 5.71
C ILE A 732 -5.33 1.33 6.34
N ALA A 733 -5.50 0.38 7.27
CA ALA A 733 -4.45 -0.53 7.69
C ALA A 733 -4.60 -1.85 6.94
N THR A 734 -3.58 -2.25 6.20
CA THR A 734 -3.51 -3.59 5.62
C THR A 734 -2.70 -4.54 6.50
N HIS A 735 -2.94 -5.84 6.34
CA HIS A 735 -2.24 -6.90 7.05
C HIS A 735 -1.24 -7.61 6.14
N GLY A 736 -0.35 -6.80 5.51
CA GLY A 736 0.67 -7.31 4.59
C GLY A 736 1.17 -6.31 3.54
N ARG A 737 0.61 -5.10 3.42
CA ARG A 737 1.06 -4.03 2.49
C ARG A 737 1.21 -2.65 3.17
N SER A 738 1.42 -2.59 4.49
CA SER A 738 1.52 -1.34 5.28
C SER A 738 0.24 -0.46 5.24
N PHE A 739 0.34 0.86 5.51
CA PHE A 739 -0.79 1.79 5.43
C PHE A 739 -0.98 2.35 4.01
N TRP A 740 -2.23 2.60 3.63
CA TRP A 740 -2.60 3.29 2.39
C TRP A 740 -3.63 4.39 2.68
N ALA A 741 -3.70 5.38 1.79
CA ALA A 741 -4.71 6.45 1.82
C ALA A 741 -5.28 6.70 0.42
N LEU A 742 -6.61 6.75 0.32
CA LEU A 742 -7.34 7.27 -0.83
C LEU A 742 -7.60 8.76 -0.56
N GLU A 743 -6.83 9.64 -1.21
CA GLU A 743 -6.85 11.07 -0.90
C GLU A 743 -7.88 11.83 -1.74
N GLY A 744 -8.65 12.72 -1.11
CA GLY A 744 -9.66 13.53 -1.79
C GLY A 744 -10.91 12.75 -2.20
N ILE A 745 -11.63 12.16 -1.23
CA ILE A 745 -12.88 11.40 -1.44
C ILE A 745 -14.11 12.27 -1.77
N ALA A 746 -13.91 13.50 -2.26
CA ALA A 746 -14.98 14.42 -2.64
C ALA A 746 -15.91 13.87 -3.74
N PRO A 747 -15.43 13.18 -4.80
CA PRO A 747 -16.29 12.56 -5.81
C PRO A 747 -17.27 11.56 -5.20
N LEU A 748 -16.82 10.73 -4.25
CA LEU A 748 -17.68 9.77 -3.55
C LEU A 748 -18.73 10.49 -2.69
N ARG A 749 -18.35 11.55 -1.97
CA ARG A 749 -19.28 12.32 -1.14
C ARG A 749 -20.34 13.05 -1.93
N GLN A 750 -20.01 13.59 -3.10
CA GLN A 750 -20.95 14.33 -3.94
C GLN A 750 -21.75 13.41 -4.89
N MET A 751 -21.37 12.14 -5.03
CA MET A 751 -21.98 11.21 -5.99
C MET A 751 -23.50 11.06 -5.84
N GLY A 752 -24.25 11.35 -6.91
CA GLY A 752 -25.70 11.26 -6.91
C GLY A 752 -26.27 11.16 -8.32
N PRO A 753 -27.61 11.05 -8.46
CA PRO A 753 -28.26 10.92 -9.76
C PRO A 753 -28.03 12.11 -10.69
N GLU A 754 -27.77 13.30 -10.13
CA GLU A 754 -27.46 14.52 -10.89
C GLU A 754 -26.06 14.44 -11.51
N VAL A 755 -25.03 14.08 -10.71
CA VAL A 755 -23.66 13.85 -11.18
C VAL A 755 -23.64 12.75 -12.26
N ALA A 756 -24.27 11.61 -11.97
CA ALA A 756 -24.28 10.46 -12.88
C ALA A 756 -25.07 10.68 -14.18
N ALA A 757 -25.90 11.72 -14.26
CA ALA A 757 -26.62 12.14 -15.46
C ALA A 757 -26.03 13.41 -16.12
N SER A 758 -24.98 14.00 -15.54
CA SER A 758 -24.31 15.18 -16.06
C SER A 758 -23.47 14.86 -17.30
N HIS A 759 -23.28 15.86 -18.16
CA HIS A 759 -22.32 15.80 -19.27
C HIS A 759 -20.90 16.13 -18.79
N ALA A 760 -20.79 17.13 -17.91
CA ALA A 760 -19.59 17.43 -17.16
C ALA A 760 -19.96 17.81 -15.72
N TRP A 761 -19.07 17.53 -14.77
CA TRP A 761 -19.20 17.91 -13.35
C TRP A 761 -17.85 18.37 -12.81
N LEU A 762 -17.85 19.43 -11.99
CA LEU A 762 -16.70 19.88 -11.20
C LEU A 762 -17.04 19.62 -9.73
N PHE A 763 -16.22 18.85 -9.03
CA PHE A 763 -16.47 18.52 -7.63
C PHE A 763 -15.94 19.62 -6.70
N ASP A 764 -16.64 19.92 -5.60
CA ASP A 764 -16.15 20.84 -4.56
C ASP A 764 -14.69 20.49 -4.18
N PRO A 765 -13.73 21.41 -4.37
CA PRO A 765 -12.34 21.18 -4.03
C PRO A 765 -12.10 21.14 -2.51
N VAL A 766 -10.97 20.57 -2.11
CA VAL A 766 -10.50 20.61 -0.72
C VAL A 766 -9.67 21.86 -0.50
N ASP A 767 -9.96 22.62 0.56
CA ASP A 767 -9.19 23.79 1.00
C ASP A 767 -7.71 23.42 1.24
N PRO A 768 -6.76 23.86 0.38
CA PRO A 768 -5.35 23.50 0.52
C PRO A 768 -4.67 24.32 1.62
N ILE A 769 -3.67 23.74 2.28
CA ILE A 769 -2.92 24.40 3.36
C ILE A 769 -1.50 24.72 2.89
N LEU A 770 -1.23 26.01 2.70
CA LEU A 770 0.06 26.54 2.26
C LEU A 770 1.19 26.12 3.21
N GLY A 771 2.16 25.39 2.68
CA GLY A 771 3.31 24.84 3.44
C GLY A 771 3.10 23.43 3.98
N VAL A 772 1.90 22.85 3.82
CA VAL A 772 1.58 21.45 4.13
C VAL A 772 1.30 20.67 2.85
N ASP A 773 0.35 21.14 2.05
CA ASP A 773 -0.03 20.51 0.79
C ASP A 773 0.82 21.02 -0.39
N ARG A 774 0.96 20.21 -1.44
CA ARG A 774 1.75 20.56 -2.64
C ARG A 774 0.98 21.42 -3.65
N GLY A 775 -0.35 21.39 -3.60
CA GLY A 775 -1.23 21.99 -4.60
C GLY A 775 -2.69 22.09 -4.11
N ALA A 776 -3.51 22.80 -4.88
CA ALA A 776 -4.97 22.72 -4.81
C ALA A 776 -5.45 21.65 -5.80
N ARG A 777 -6.16 20.64 -5.31
CA ARG A 777 -6.69 19.55 -6.14
C ARG A 777 -8.08 19.90 -6.66
N PHE A 778 -8.25 19.88 -7.98
CA PHE A 778 -9.52 20.02 -8.67
C PHE A 778 -9.90 18.69 -9.30
N GLN A 779 -11.04 18.13 -8.93
CA GLN A 779 -11.55 16.87 -9.45
C GLN A 779 -12.78 17.13 -10.31
N TYR A 780 -12.88 16.45 -11.44
CA TYR A 780 -14.00 16.63 -12.37
C TYR A 780 -14.32 15.33 -13.10
N TYR A 781 -15.46 15.31 -13.78
CA TYR A 781 -15.92 14.21 -14.61
C TYR A 781 -16.44 14.73 -15.95
N LEU A 782 -16.18 13.97 -17.01
CA LEU A 782 -16.66 14.18 -18.38
C LEU A 782 -17.34 12.90 -18.88
N ALA A 783 -18.57 13.00 -19.40
CA ALA A 783 -19.33 11.85 -19.88
C ALA A 783 -18.89 11.34 -21.26
N GLU A 784 -18.21 12.19 -22.03
CA GLU A 784 -17.63 11.91 -23.34
C GLU A 784 -16.39 12.81 -23.54
N ASP A 785 -15.56 12.48 -24.54
CA ASP A 785 -14.38 13.26 -24.87
C ASP A 785 -14.75 14.71 -25.26
N ALA A 786 -14.02 15.68 -24.71
CA ALA A 786 -14.12 17.09 -25.08
C ALA A 786 -12.94 17.46 -25.99
N GLU A 787 -13.15 18.34 -26.99
CA GLU A 787 -12.04 18.87 -27.81
C GLU A 787 -10.99 19.58 -26.94
N ARG A 788 -11.47 20.27 -25.89
CA ARG A 788 -10.69 21.09 -24.98
C ARG A 788 -11.34 21.20 -23.60
N VAL A 789 -10.51 21.11 -22.57
CA VAL A 789 -10.83 21.54 -21.21
C VAL A 789 -9.94 22.73 -20.85
N THR A 790 -10.51 23.73 -20.17
CA THR A 790 -9.76 24.82 -19.56
C THR A 790 -10.09 24.89 -18.08
N ILE A 791 -9.05 24.93 -17.24
CA ILE A 791 -9.16 25.21 -15.80
C ILE A 791 -8.54 26.57 -15.53
N GLU A 792 -9.31 27.50 -14.98
CA GLU A 792 -8.85 28.81 -14.56
C GLU A 792 -8.98 28.93 -13.04
N VAL A 793 -7.90 29.37 -12.39
CA VAL A 793 -7.93 29.77 -10.99
C VAL A 793 -8.15 31.27 -10.93
N LEU A 794 -9.10 31.72 -10.13
CA LEU A 794 -9.45 33.13 -9.95
C LEU A 794 -9.30 33.55 -8.50
N ASP A 795 -8.91 34.81 -8.28
CA ASP A 795 -8.92 35.44 -6.97
C ASP A 795 -10.35 35.83 -6.51
N ASP A 796 -10.47 36.35 -5.29
CA ASP A 796 -11.72 36.88 -4.72
C ASP A 796 -12.32 38.03 -5.57
N ALA A 797 -11.49 38.82 -6.25
CA ALA A 797 -11.92 39.89 -7.15
C ALA A 797 -12.43 39.39 -8.53
N GLY A 798 -12.11 38.15 -8.90
CA GLY A 798 -12.44 37.56 -10.20
C GLY A 798 -11.37 37.74 -11.28
N SER A 799 -10.15 38.13 -10.91
CA SER A 799 -8.99 38.13 -11.80
C SER A 799 -8.48 36.70 -11.98
N VAL A 800 -8.08 36.32 -13.20
CA VAL A 800 -7.44 35.02 -13.44
C VAL A 800 -6.01 35.06 -12.88
N VAL A 801 -5.73 34.14 -11.97
CA VAL A 801 -4.43 33.93 -11.28
C VAL A 801 -3.55 32.97 -12.08
N ARG A 802 -4.18 31.93 -12.65
CA ARG A 802 -3.57 30.94 -13.54
C ARG A 802 -4.61 30.41 -14.51
N ARG A 803 -4.17 30.02 -15.71
CA ARG A 803 -5.01 29.34 -16.72
C ARG A 803 -4.27 28.12 -17.25
N PHE A 804 -4.93 26.97 -17.18
CA PHE A 804 -4.48 25.69 -17.73
C PHE A 804 -5.41 25.31 -18.87
N GLU A 805 -4.85 24.84 -19.98
CA GLU A 805 -5.62 24.39 -21.15
C GLU A 805 -5.08 23.03 -21.58
N GLY A 806 -5.98 22.07 -21.82
CA GLY A 806 -5.64 20.74 -22.28
C GLY A 806 -6.53 20.32 -23.44
N MET A 807 -5.92 19.65 -24.41
CA MET A 807 -6.54 19.23 -25.66
C MET A 807 -6.62 17.70 -25.71
N LEU A 808 -7.69 17.15 -26.31
CA LEU A 808 -7.87 15.70 -26.42
C LEU A 808 -6.69 14.97 -27.09
N ALA A 809 -6.05 15.65 -28.05
CA ALA A 809 -4.91 15.12 -28.79
C ALA A 809 -3.69 14.84 -27.90
N ASP A 810 -3.55 15.60 -26.82
CA ASP A 810 -2.47 15.46 -25.85
C ASP A 810 -2.81 14.37 -24.83
N SER A 811 -4.05 14.34 -24.33
CA SER A 811 -4.54 13.30 -23.40
C SER A 811 -4.45 11.88 -23.98
N ALA A 812 -4.70 11.72 -25.29
CA ALA A 812 -4.63 10.42 -25.96
C ALA A 812 -3.20 9.88 -26.18
N ALA A 813 -2.16 10.67 -25.87
CA ALA A 813 -0.77 10.24 -25.92
C ALA A 813 -0.25 9.71 -24.56
N GLU A 814 -1.03 9.86 -23.47
CA GLU A 814 -0.58 9.60 -22.10
C GLU A 814 -0.92 8.18 -21.57
N ASP A 815 -1.85 7.44 -22.20
CA ASP A 815 -2.21 6.05 -21.83
C ASP A 815 -1.08 5.01 -22.07
N GLY A 816 0.16 5.45 -22.34
CA GLY A 816 1.18 4.64 -22.99
C GLY A 816 2.64 4.94 -22.68
N GLU A 817 2.99 5.51 -21.52
CA GLU A 817 4.34 5.35 -20.93
C GLU A 817 4.32 5.69 -19.42
N GLY A 818 4.94 4.84 -18.60
CA GLY A 818 4.78 4.88 -17.13
C GLY A 818 5.55 5.99 -16.41
N GLU A 819 5.28 6.13 -15.09
CA GLU A 819 5.88 7.14 -14.21
C GLU A 819 7.41 7.11 -14.17
N GLY A 820 8.04 7.90 -15.04
CA GLY A 820 9.42 8.33 -14.89
C GLY A 820 9.49 9.64 -14.15
N ASP A 821 10.01 9.64 -12.91
CA ASP A 821 10.40 10.86 -12.19
C ASP A 821 11.68 11.46 -12.82
N SER A 822 11.55 11.93 -14.07
CA SER A 822 12.60 12.63 -14.79
C SER A 822 12.60 14.10 -14.40
N ASP A 823 13.60 14.50 -13.61
CA ASP A 823 13.80 15.84 -13.03
C ASP A 823 14.07 16.98 -14.06
N ASP A 824 13.83 16.70 -15.35
CA ASP A 824 14.05 17.54 -16.54
C ASP A 824 12.74 17.85 -17.33
N GLY A 825 11.57 17.46 -16.82
CA GLY A 825 10.27 17.75 -17.43
C GLY A 825 9.78 19.20 -17.24
N ASP A 826 10.41 20.17 -17.91
CA ASP A 826 10.11 21.62 -17.83
C ASP A 826 8.75 22.05 -18.45
N GLY A 827 7.78 21.14 -18.58
CA GLY A 827 6.45 21.36 -19.18
C GLY A 827 5.31 21.23 -18.18
N GLU A 828 4.54 22.30 -17.98
CA GLU A 828 3.36 22.32 -17.12
C GLU A 828 2.18 21.62 -17.82
N ARG A 829 1.78 20.43 -17.34
CA ARG A 829 0.71 19.63 -17.99
C ARG A 829 -0.66 20.31 -17.85
N GLY A 830 -1.49 20.17 -18.88
CA GLY A 830 -2.88 20.64 -18.88
C GLY A 830 -3.87 19.64 -18.26
N PRO A 831 -5.13 20.04 -18.01
CA PRO A 831 -6.20 19.11 -17.62
C PRO A 831 -6.54 18.13 -18.76
N SER A 832 -6.76 16.86 -18.45
CA SER A 832 -7.24 15.88 -19.43
C SER A 832 -8.60 16.26 -20.03
N ALA A 833 -8.75 16.05 -21.34
CA ALA A 833 -10.00 16.28 -22.05
C ALA A 833 -10.71 14.99 -22.47
N ALA A 834 -10.19 13.82 -22.07
CA ALA A 834 -10.80 12.51 -22.33
C ALA A 834 -12.05 12.27 -21.46
N ALA A 835 -12.91 11.35 -21.88
CA ALA A 835 -14.04 10.88 -21.06
C ALA A 835 -13.57 10.23 -19.74
N GLY A 836 -14.43 10.25 -18.71
CA GLY A 836 -14.17 9.70 -17.38
C GLY A 836 -13.99 10.76 -16.30
N SER A 837 -13.60 10.33 -15.11
CA SER A 837 -13.20 11.21 -14.01
C SER A 837 -11.72 11.52 -14.09
N HIS A 838 -11.34 12.69 -13.57
CA HIS A 838 -9.98 13.24 -13.62
C HIS A 838 -9.63 13.98 -12.33
N SER A 839 -8.33 14.07 -12.04
CA SER A 839 -7.76 14.90 -10.97
C SER A 839 -6.72 15.83 -11.59
N PHE A 840 -6.76 17.12 -11.24
CA PHE A 840 -5.83 18.14 -11.71
C PHE A 840 -5.33 18.97 -10.53
N ASP A 841 -4.02 19.08 -10.34
CA ASP A 841 -3.41 19.80 -9.21
C ASP A 841 -2.80 21.15 -9.65
N TRP A 842 -3.30 22.27 -9.11
CA TRP A 842 -2.63 23.57 -9.22
C TRP A 842 -1.55 23.71 -8.13
N ASP A 843 -0.31 23.97 -8.51
CA ASP A 843 0.86 24.09 -7.62
C ASP A 843 0.87 25.31 -6.65
N LEU A 844 -0.24 26.07 -6.60
CA LEU A 844 -0.42 27.30 -5.83
C LEU A 844 0.45 28.47 -6.30
N ARG A 845 0.90 28.50 -7.57
CA ARG A 845 1.68 29.61 -8.14
C ARG A 845 0.91 30.41 -9.18
N HIS A 846 1.30 31.68 -9.32
CA HIS A 846 0.98 32.51 -10.48
C HIS A 846 1.83 32.10 -11.69
N ASP A 847 1.62 32.73 -12.85
CA ASP A 847 2.43 32.45 -14.04
C ASP A 847 3.95 32.62 -13.81
N PRO A 848 4.78 31.70 -14.34
CA PRO A 848 6.24 31.78 -14.26
C PRO A 848 6.79 32.99 -15.02
N TRP A 849 8.09 33.25 -14.85
CA TRP A 849 8.79 34.16 -15.77
C TRP A 849 8.93 33.53 -17.15
N THR A 850 9.07 34.38 -18.16
CA THR A 850 9.27 33.98 -19.56
C THR A 850 10.53 33.11 -19.70
N ASP A 851 10.39 31.90 -20.23
CA ASP A 851 11.51 30.96 -20.45
C ASP A 851 11.97 30.93 -21.93
N PHE A 852 13.11 30.29 -22.20
CA PHE A 852 13.68 30.13 -23.54
C PHE A 852 14.41 28.80 -23.72
N GLU A 853 14.42 28.27 -24.95
CA GLU A 853 15.07 27.00 -25.29
C GLU A 853 16.58 27.01 -25.00
N GLY A 854 17.08 25.90 -24.45
CA GLY A 854 18.49 25.76 -24.07
C GLY A 854 18.90 26.60 -22.87
N ARG A 855 17.94 27.08 -22.04
CA ARG A 855 18.25 27.71 -20.75
C ARG A 855 19.07 26.75 -19.89
N VAL A 856 20.11 27.31 -19.28
CA VAL A 856 20.88 26.63 -18.22
C VAL A 856 20.91 27.54 -16.98
N MET A 857 20.20 27.15 -15.93
CA MET A 857 20.21 27.79 -14.62
C MET A 857 20.56 26.78 -13.53
N TRP A 858 21.23 27.26 -12.49
CA TRP A 858 21.63 26.45 -11.32
C TRP A 858 20.72 26.71 -10.12
N ALA A 859 20.33 27.98 -9.92
CA ALA A 859 19.68 28.43 -8.70
C ALA A 859 18.15 28.57 -8.83
N ALA A 860 17.56 28.24 -9.99
CA ALA A 860 16.15 28.42 -10.29
C ALA A 860 15.67 27.56 -11.47
N ARG A 861 14.41 27.11 -11.41
CA ARG A 861 13.58 26.61 -12.52
C ARG A 861 12.43 27.60 -12.78
N PRO A 862 11.79 27.64 -13.96
CA PRO A 862 10.70 28.58 -14.25
C PRO A 862 9.56 28.38 -13.26
N MET A 863 9.28 29.39 -12.43
CA MET A 863 8.23 29.31 -11.42
C MET A 863 7.68 30.70 -11.09
N GLY A 864 6.37 30.84 -10.98
CA GLY A 864 5.75 32.11 -10.58
C GLY A 864 5.69 32.24 -9.05
N PRO A 865 5.41 33.44 -8.51
CA PRO A 865 5.21 33.64 -7.08
C PRO A 865 4.10 32.74 -6.51
N ARG A 866 4.32 32.18 -5.32
CA ARG A 866 3.26 31.49 -4.56
C ARG A 866 2.12 32.44 -4.21
N ALA A 867 0.90 31.96 -4.44
CA ALA A 867 -0.35 32.64 -4.13
C ALA A 867 -0.48 32.96 -2.63
N LEU A 868 -1.22 34.03 -2.32
CA LEU A 868 -1.49 34.47 -0.95
C LEU A 868 -2.63 33.65 -0.32
N PRO A 869 -2.57 33.32 0.99
CA PRO A 869 -3.71 32.75 1.69
C PRO A 869 -4.95 33.64 1.57
N GLY A 870 -6.11 33.05 1.26
CA GLY A 870 -7.32 33.79 0.93
C GLY A 870 -8.33 32.95 0.16
N ARG A 871 -9.37 33.63 -0.35
CA ARG A 871 -10.43 33.02 -1.15
C ARG A 871 -10.07 33.01 -2.63
N TYR A 872 -10.33 31.87 -3.26
CA TYR A 872 -10.14 31.62 -4.68
C TYR A 872 -11.36 30.90 -5.25
N ARG A 873 -11.47 30.88 -6.58
CA ARG A 873 -12.40 30.03 -7.31
C ARG A 873 -11.65 29.22 -8.35
N VAL A 874 -12.10 28.00 -8.58
CA VAL A 874 -11.77 27.24 -9.77
C VAL A 874 -12.92 27.37 -10.76
N ARG A 875 -12.62 27.68 -12.03
CA ARG A 875 -13.57 27.70 -13.14
C ARG A 875 -13.14 26.68 -14.19
N MET A 876 -13.99 25.69 -14.44
CA MET A 876 -13.80 24.73 -15.52
C MET A 876 -14.68 25.11 -16.72
N ILE A 877 -14.09 25.09 -17.92
CA ILE A 877 -14.76 25.34 -19.20
C ILE A 877 -14.54 24.12 -20.09
N VAL A 878 -15.61 23.59 -20.66
CA VAL A 878 -15.59 22.37 -21.50
C VAL A 878 -16.22 22.72 -22.85
N GLY A 879 -15.40 22.93 -23.88
CA GLY A 879 -15.86 23.46 -25.17
C GLY A 879 -16.71 24.74 -25.05
N ASP A 880 -17.89 24.75 -25.66
CA ASP A 880 -18.86 25.87 -25.63
C ASP A 880 -19.89 25.77 -24.46
N ALA A 881 -19.69 24.89 -23.47
CA ALA A 881 -20.60 24.75 -22.33
C ALA A 881 -20.54 25.94 -21.35
N GLU A 882 -21.60 26.13 -20.57
CA GLU A 882 -21.59 27.09 -19.47
C GLU A 882 -20.51 26.71 -18.43
N PRO A 883 -19.66 27.65 -17.98
CA PRO A 883 -18.58 27.32 -17.05
C PRO A 883 -19.08 26.80 -15.69
N LEU A 884 -18.45 25.73 -15.21
CA LEU A 884 -18.64 25.20 -13.86
C LEU A 884 -17.66 25.94 -12.93
N VAL A 885 -18.11 26.37 -11.75
CA VAL A 885 -17.32 27.23 -10.86
C VAL A 885 -17.52 26.82 -9.40
N GLU A 886 -16.43 26.54 -8.69
CA GLU A 886 -16.44 26.23 -7.25
C GLU A 886 -15.49 27.13 -6.46
N ASP A 887 -15.89 27.46 -5.23
CA ASP A 887 -15.11 28.28 -4.27
C ASP A 887 -14.13 27.41 -3.45
N PHE A 888 -12.96 27.95 -3.09
CA PHE A 888 -12.06 27.36 -2.10
C PHE A 888 -11.27 28.41 -1.29
N GLU A 889 -10.75 28.00 -0.13
CA GLU A 889 -9.89 28.82 0.73
C GLU A 889 -8.46 28.24 0.79
N LEU A 890 -7.49 28.96 0.23
CA LEU A 890 -6.07 28.68 0.48
C LEU A 890 -5.74 29.11 1.90
N ARG A 891 -5.56 28.15 2.80
CA ARG A 891 -5.26 28.39 4.22
C ARG A 891 -3.77 28.49 4.47
N LEU A 892 -3.40 29.23 5.51
CA LEU A 892 -2.03 29.25 6.03
C LEU A 892 -1.83 28.13 7.06
N ASP A 893 -0.68 27.46 7.05
CA ASP A 893 -0.31 26.53 8.12
C ASP A 893 -0.39 27.21 9.51
N PRO A 894 -1.25 26.74 10.44
CA PRO A 894 -1.39 27.31 11.78
C PRO A 894 -0.10 27.25 12.62
N ARG A 895 0.89 26.45 12.22
CA ARG A 895 2.23 26.41 12.84
C ARG A 895 3.09 27.61 12.46
N ALA A 896 2.78 28.31 11.36
CA ALA A 896 3.47 29.51 10.89
C ALA A 896 3.09 30.78 11.70
N ALA A 897 3.00 30.67 13.04
CA ALA A 897 2.44 31.69 13.94
C ALA A 897 3.17 33.04 13.99
N GLY A 898 4.29 33.19 13.27
CA GLY A 898 5.00 34.47 13.07
C GLY A 898 4.66 35.19 11.77
N ALA A 899 3.91 34.57 10.87
CA ALA A 899 3.46 35.16 9.63
C ALA A 899 2.21 36.04 9.85
N THR A 900 2.17 37.19 9.20
CA THR A 900 1.03 38.12 9.20
C THR A 900 0.63 38.38 7.76
N GLY A 901 -0.63 38.80 7.51
CA GLY A 901 -1.09 39.17 6.17
C GLY A 901 -0.12 40.16 5.48
N ALA A 902 0.23 41.24 6.18
CA ALA A 902 1.19 42.23 5.69
C ALA A 902 2.59 41.66 5.37
N ASN A 903 3.11 40.71 6.18
CA ASN A 903 4.40 40.06 5.88
C ASN A 903 4.32 39.23 4.58
N LEU A 904 3.19 38.55 4.36
CA LEU A 904 2.96 37.72 3.19
C LEU A 904 2.72 38.57 1.93
N GLU A 905 1.97 39.67 2.07
CA GLU A 905 1.77 40.70 1.04
C GLU A 905 3.12 41.29 0.59
N GLU A 906 3.95 41.83 1.51
CA GLU A 906 5.28 42.36 1.17
C GLU A 906 6.19 41.31 0.50
N ARG A 907 6.09 40.04 0.92
CA ARG A 907 6.82 38.92 0.31
C ARG A 907 6.35 38.67 -1.12
N PHE A 908 5.04 38.67 -1.34
CA PHE A 908 4.41 38.42 -2.64
C PHE A 908 4.67 39.56 -3.63
N GLU A 909 4.58 40.82 -3.21
CA GLU A 909 4.94 41.97 -4.03
C GLU A 909 6.40 41.92 -4.50
N LEU A 910 7.35 41.58 -3.61
CA LEU A 910 8.74 41.43 -3.99
C LEU A 910 8.96 40.22 -4.92
N ALA A 911 8.24 39.12 -4.70
CA ALA A 911 8.29 37.93 -5.56
C ALA A 911 7.80 38.22 -6.98
N LEU A 912 6.69 38.96 -7.15
CA LEU A 912 6.21 39.45 -8.44
C LEU A 912 7.27 40.31 -9.13
N ARG A 913 7.81 41.33 -8.44
CA ARG A 913 8.87 42.19 -8.97
C ARG A 913 10.13 41.41 -9.39
N ILE A 914 10.45 40.30 -8.72
CA ILE A 914 11.54 39.40 -9.14
C ILE A 914 11.16 38.64 -10.41
N ARG A 915 9.97 38.01 -10.46
CA ARG A 915 9.47 37.26 -11.62
C ARG A 915 9.43 38.14 -12.87
N ASP A 916 8.81 39.32 -12.77
CA ASP A 916 8.72 40.30 -13.86
C ASP A 916 10.11 40.69 -14.38
N ARG A 917 11.06 40.95 -13.47
CA ARG A 917 12.42 41.35 -13.82
C ARG A 917 13.28 40.21 -14.38
N VAL A 918 12.90 38.94 -14.16
CA VAL A 918 13.48 37.79 -14.86
C VAL A 918 12.85 37.61 -16.24
N SER A 919 11.54 37.85 -16.40
CA SER A 919 10.88 37.89 -17.71
C SER A 919 11.54 38.93 -18.62
N GLU A 920 11.66 40.19 -18.18
CA GLU A 920 12.31 41.27 -18.94
C GLU A 920 13.76 40.90 -19.35
N ALA A 921 14.50 40.22 -18.46
CA ALA A 921 15.84 39.73 -18.76
C ALA A 921 15.85 38.66 -19.86
N ASN A 922 14.90 37.74 -19.83
CA ASN A 922 14.80 36.63 -20.77
C ASN A 922 14.19 37.05 -22.11
N GLU A 923 13.22 37.96 -22.12
CA GLU A 923 12.65 38.58 -23.32
C GLU A 923 13.70 39.41 -24.07
N ALA A 924 14.52 40.18 -23.35
CA ALA A 924 15.66 40.86 -23.93
C ALA A 924 16.66 39.88 -24.58
N LEU A 925 16.89 38.70 -23.98
CA LEU A 925 17.74 37.65 -24.58
C LEU A 925 17.12 37.02 -25.83
N ILE A 926 15.83 36.70 -25.79
CA ILE A 926 15.08 36.15 -26.94
C ILE A 926 15.17 37.14 -28.11
N TRP A 927 14.89 38.42 -27.86
CA TRP A 927 14.98 39.48 -28.84
C TRP A 927 16.41 39.67 -29.39
N VAL A 928 17.42 39.75 -28.50
CA VAL A 928 18.84 39.87 -28.88
C VAL A 928 19.28 38.72 -29.77
N ARG A 929 18.86 37.49 -29.47
CA ARG A 929 19.16 36.29 -30.28
C ARG A 929 18.48 36.32 -31.64
N GLY A 930 17.19 36.68 -31.69
CA GLY A 930 16.46 36.84 -32.93
C GLY A 930 17.14 37.85 -33.86
N VAL A 931 17.45 39.04 -33.36
CA VAL A 931 18.15 40.08 -34.14
C VAL A 931 19.55 39.66 -34.56
N MET A 932 20.28 38.90 -33.75
CA MET A 932 21.58 38.36 -34.15
C MET A 932 21.48 37.35 -35.31
N VAL A 933 20.41 36.54 -35.36
CA VAL A 933 20.14 35.64 -36.50
C VAL A 933 19.77 36.46 -37.75
N GLU A 934 18.84 37.40 -37.63
CA GLU A 934 18.46 38.29 -38.74
C GLU A 934 19.68 39.03 -39.33
N ILE A 935 20.59 39.54 -38.49
CA ILE A 935 21.84 40.17 -38.95
C ILE A 935 22.71 39.19 -39.75
N ASP A 936 22.87 37.95 -39.28
CA ASP A 936 23.69 36.95 -39.98
C ASP A 936 23.09 36.59 -41.34
N ASP A 937 21.76 36.43 -41.41
CA ASP A 937 21.03 36.15 -42.64
C ASP A 937 21.18 37.30 -43.65
N ARG A 938 21.00 38.56 -43.24
CA ARG A 938 21.18 39.72 -44.14
C ARG A 938 22.62 39.90 -44.60
N VAL A 939 23.61 39.61 -43.74
CA VAL A 939 25.02 39.65 -44.14
C VAL A 939 25.35 38.53 -45.14
N ALA A 940 24.71 37.36 -45.02
CA ALA A 940 24.86 36.27 -45.99
C ALA A 940 24.25 36.59 -47.37
N GLU A 941 23.13 37.32 -47.42
CA GLU A 941 22.44 37.73 -48.66
C GLU A 941 23.28 38.66 -49.56
N ILE A 942 24.25 39.41 -49.02
CA ILE A 942 25.06 40.41 -49.75
C ILE A 942 26.02 39.76 -50.77
N GLY A 943 26.48 38.53 -50.50
CA GLY A 943 27.35 37.77 -51.41
C GLY A 943 28.80 38.26 -51.49
N ALA A 944 29.73 37.34 -51.78
CA ALA A 944 31.17 37.56 -51.61
C ALA A 944 31.87 38.44 -52.68
N GLU A 945 31.14 39.08 -53.61
CA GLU A 945 31.71 39.83 -54.74
C GLU A 945 31.13 41.25 -54.95
N GLY A 946 30.32 41.77 -54.01
CA GLY A 946 29.82 43.16 -54.00
C GLY A 946 30.63 44.11 -53.11
N GLU A 947 30.61 45.42 -53.39
CA GLU A 947 30.99 46.44 -52.40
C GLU A 947 29.86 46.52 -51.35
N ASP A 948 30.12 46.10 -50.11
CA ASP A 948 29.10 45.90 -49.06
C ASP A 948 28.47 47.20 -48.51
N GLY A 949 28.82 48.37 -49.03
CA GLY A 949 28.37 49.67 -48.53
C GLY A 949 28.79 50.00 -47.09
N GLY A 950 29.63 49.18 -46.45
CA GLY A 950 29.90 49.22 -45.01
C GLY A 950 28.92 48.43 -44.14
N ILE A 951 27.94 47.73 -44.73
CA ILE A 951 26.95 46.91 -44.01
C ILE A 951 27.64 45.87 -43.12
N GLY A 952 28.64 45.14 -43.64
CA GLY A 952 29.35 44.12 -42.86
C GLY A 952 30.12 44.71 -41.67
N THR A 953 30.58 45.95 -41.77
CA THR A 953 31.24 46.66 -40.65
C THR A 953 30.21 47.06 -39.58
N GLN A 954 29.07 47.62 -39.99
CA GLN A 954 28.03 48.06 -39.06
C GLN A 954 27.31 46.87 -38.40
N ALA A 955 27.07 45.80 -39.15
CA ALA A 955 26.56 44.52 -38.65
C ALA A 955 27.50 43.90 -37.61
N ALA A 956 28.81 43.90 -37.86
CA ALA A 956 29.80 43.41 -36.89
C ALA A 956 29.82 44.24 -35.59
N LEU A 957 29.65 45.56 -35.67
CA LEU A 957 29.55 46.44 -34.50
C LEU A 957 28.26 46.18 -33.70
N ALA A 958 27.11 46.11 -34.37
CA ALA A 958 25.84 45.80 -33.74
C ALA A 958 25.87 44.41 -33.07
N ARG A 959 26.35 43.37 -33.78
CA ARG A 959 26.50 42.01 -33.25
C ARG A 959 27.46 41.93 -32.06
N GLN A 960 28.56 42.69 -32.08
CA GLN A 960 29.51 42.73 -30.97
C GLN A 960 28.87 43.26 -29.68
N GLU A 961 28.10 44.35 -29.77
CA GLU A 961 27.44 44.97 -28.61
C GLU A 961 26.21 44.15 -28.16
N LEU A 962 25.43 43.58 -29.09
CA LEU A 962 24.38 42.59 -28.79
C LEU A 962 24.93 41.40 -28.01
N GLY A 963 26.02 40.78 -28.47
CA GLY A 963 26.67 39.67 -27.75
C GLY A 963 27.29 40.08 -26.40
N ALA A 964 27.69 41.35 -26.24
CA ALA A 964 28.16 41.87 -24.96
C ALA A 964 27.00 42.10 -23.96
N ILE A 965 25.81 42.45 -24.45
CA ILE A 965 24.56 42.52 -23.67
C ILE A 965 24.11 41.10 -23.30
N GLU A 966 24.05 40.17 -24.26
CA GLU A 966 23.70 38.76 -24.01
C GLU A 966 24.59 38.15 -22.92
N ALA A 967 25.91 38.29 -23.05
CA ALA A 967 26.87 37.77 -22.09
C ALA A 967 26.89 38.52 -20.74
N ALA A 968 26.20 39.65 -20.60
CA ALA A 968 25.96 40.32 -19.33
C ALA A 968 24.70 39.78 -18.63
N ILE A 969 23.64 39.51 -19.40
CA ILE A 969 22.35 39.03 -18.89
C ILE A 969 22.36 37.52 -18.63
N TYR A 970 22.93 36.71 -19.54
CA TYR A 970 22.99 35.24 -19.48
C TYR A 970 24.41 34.67 -19.67
N GLN A 971 24.64 33.45 -19.15
CA GLN A 971 25.93 32.77 -19.25
C GLN A 971 25.99 31.90 -20.51
N VAL A 972 26.35 32.53 -21.64
CA VAL A 972 26.46 31.91 -22.98
C VAL A 972 27.45 30.74 -23.11
N LYS A 973 28.23 30.43 -22.05
CA LYS A 973 29.15 29.29 -22.00
C LYS A 973 28.56 28.04 -21.35
N SER A 974 27.42 28.16 -20.67
CA SER A 974 26.81 27.03 -19.98
C SER A 974 26.13 26.10 -20.98
N GLN A 975 26.47 24.81 -20.93
CA GLN A 975 25.88 23.74 -21.73
C GLN A 975 25.35 22.59 -20.86
N SER A 976 25.73 22.55 -19.57
CA SER A 976 25.28 21.60 -18.57
C SER A 976 24.84 22.31 -17.29
N ASN A 977 23.88 21.73 -16.56
CA ASN A 977 23.32 22.30 -15.33
C ASN A 977 24.38 22.69 -14.27
N GLN A 978 25.54 22.02 -14.21
CA GLN A 978 26.63 22.35 -13.27
C GLN A 978 27.65 23.37 -13.80
N ASP A 979 27.61 23.77 -15.07
CA ASP A 979 28.53 24.78 -15.63
C ASP A 979 28.52 26.15 -14.92
N PRO A 980 27.45 26.62 -14.27
CA PRO A 980 27.47 27.81 -13.42
C PRO A 980 28.51 27.80 -12.29
N LEU A 981 29.09 26.63 -11.95
CA LEU A 981 30.25 26.51 -11.06
C LEU A 981 31.58 26.90 -11.75
N ASN A 982 31.70 26.60 -13.05
CA ASN A 982 32.86 26.96 -13.88
C ASN A 982 32.78 28.39 -14.44
N PHE A 983 31.56 28.83 -14.78
CA PHE A 983 31.29 30.11 -15.43
C PHE A 983 30.27 30.92 -14.61
N PRO A 984 30.67 32.03 -13.95
CA PRO A 984 29.82 32.72 -12.98
C PRO A 984 28.43 33.08 -13.49
N MET A 985 27.40 32.85 -12.65
CA MET A 985 26.01 33.20 -12.95
C MET A 985 25.84 34.68 -13.33
N LYS A 986 24.92 34.93 -14.27
CA LYS A 986 24.64 36.24 -14.86
C LYS A 986 23.29 36.79 -14.36
N LEU A 987 22.88 37.97 -14.84
CA LEU A 987 21.80 38.74 -14.22
C LEU A 987 20.48 37.95 -14.13
N ASN A 988 20.07 37.23 -15.18
CA ASN A 988 18.80 36.50 -15.14
C ASN A 988 18.77 35.40 -14.06
N ASN A 989 19.77 34.51 -14.04
CA ASN A 989 19.92 33.45 -13.04
C ASN A 989 20.12 34.00 -11.62
N ARG A 990 20.84 35.14 -11.46
CA ARG A 990 21.02 35.81 -10.16
C ARG A 990 19.76 36.49 -9.63
N LEU A 991 18.91 37.02 -10.52
CA LEU A 991 17.58 37.54 -10.16
C LEU A 991 16.63 36.40 -9.80
N ALA A 992 16.55 35.35 -10.63
CA ALA A 992 15.72 34.17 -10.38
C ALA A 992 16.07 33.48 -9.05
N ALA A 993 17.36 33.40 -8.70
CA ALA A 993 17.82 32.90 -7.41
C ALA A 993 17.24 33.66 -6.19
N LEU A 994 16.89 34.95 -6.33
CA LEU A 994 16.27 35.70 -5.24
C LEU A 994 14.85 35.23 -4.93
N LEU A 995 14.11 34.67 -5.90
CA LEU A 995 12.75 34.18 -5.62
C LEU A 995 12.79 33.04 -4.58
N GLY A 996 13.73 32.09 -4.73
CA GLY A 996 13.94 31.03 -3.76
C GLY A 996 14.34 31.54 -2.36
N VAL A 997 15.03 32.70 -2.28
CA VAL A 997 15.35 33.36 -1.01
C VAL A 997 14.12 34.05 -0.41
N VAL A 998 13.31 34.73 -1.22
CA VAL A 998 12.08 35.42 -0.79
C VAL A 998 11.02 34.42 -0.31
N GLU A 999 10.83 33.32 -1.02
CA GLU A 999 9.84 32.30 -0.67
C GLU A 999 10.33 31.24 0.33
N GLY A 1000 11.59 31.30 0.78
CA GLY A 1000 12.15 30.33 1.71
C GLY A 1000 11.55 30.36 3.12
N SER A 1001 10.64 31.29 3.42
CA SER A 1001 9.86 31.35 4.66
C SER A 1001 8.59 32.19 4.52
N GLU A 1002 7.69 32.09 5.49
CA GLU A 1002 6.47 32.90 5.67
C GLU A 1002 6.76 34.23 6.41
N ALA A 1003 8.03 34.57 6.60
CA ALA A 1003 8.44 35.84 7.19
C ALA A 1003 8.56 36.96 6.13
N ARG A 1004 8.52 38.21 6.61
CA ARG A 1004 8.83 39.40 5.80
C ARG A 1004 10.23 39.29 5.19
N PRO A 1005 10.45 39.64 3.90
CA PRO A 1005 11.78 39.64 3.30
C PRO A 1005 12.77 40.53 4.06
N THR A 1006 14.05 40.15 4.08
CA THR A 1006 15.07 40.95 4.77
C THR A 1006 15.39 42.24 4.01
N GLU A 1007 15.80 43.29 4.71
CA GLU A 1007 16.30 44.53 4.09
C GLU A 1007 17.45 44.28 3.11
N GLN A 1008 18.27 43.25 3.36
CA GLN A 1008 19.32 42.80 2.44
C GLN A 1008 18.74 42.15 1.17
N THR A 1009 17.61 41.45 1.25
CA THR A 1009 16.93 40.89 0.08
C THR A 1009 16.47 41.99 -0.86
N TYR A 1010 15.82 43.04 -0.32
CA TYR A 1010 15.49 44.24 -1.08
C TYR A 1010 16.73 44.94 -1.66
N ALA A 1011 17.78 45.13 -0.86
CA ALA A 1011 19.02 45.79 -1.33
C ALA A 1011 19.73 45.02 -2.47
N VAL A 1012 19.71 43.68 -2.45
CA VAL A 1012 20.25 42.86 -3.55
C VAL A 1012 19.33 42.90 -4.77
N PHE A 1013 18.01 42.87 -4.60
CA PHE A 1013 17.06 43.06 -5.70
C PHE A 1013 17.29 44.40 -6.41
N GLU A 1014 17.24 45.53 -5.70
CA GLU A 1014 17.42 46.86 -6.29
C GLU A 1014 18.78 47.00 -7.00
N TRP A 1015 19.85 46.38 -6.44
CA TRP A 1015 21.16 46.35 -7.08
C TRP A 1015 21.19 45.53 -8.37
N LEU A 1016 20.63 44.32 -8.38
CA LEU A 1016 20.57 43.47 -9.58
C LEU A 1016 19.66 44.07 -10.65
N SER A 1017 18.50 44.60 -10.25
CA SER A 1017 17.56 45.29 -11.14
C SER A 1017 18.20 46.51 -11.78
N GLY A 1018 18.95 47.33 -11.03
CA GLY A 1018 19.71 48.45 -11.59
C GLY A 1018 20.84 48.04 -12.55
N LEU A 1019 21.47 46.87 -12.34
CA LEU A 1019 22.45 46.33 -13.28
C LEU A 1019 21.80 45.84 -14.59
N LEU A 1020 20.59 45.28 -14.52
CA LEU A 1020 19.80 44.90 -15.69
C LEU A 1020 19.29 46.13 -16.44
N GLU A 1021 18.83 47.18 -15.74
CA GLU A 1021 18.37 48.43 -16.38
C GLU A 1021 19.48 49.01 -17.26
N SER A 1022 20.71 49.04 -16.73
CA SER A 1022 21.88 49.48 -17.49
C SER A 1022 22.22 48.60 -18.72
N GLN A 1023 21.65 47.39 -18.86
CA GLN A 1023 21.75 46.60 -20.09
C GLN A 1023 20.57 46.87 -21.04
N LEU A 1024 19.36 47.08 -20.51
CA LEU A 1024 18.19 47.45 -21.29
C LEU A 1024 18.37 48.86 -21.91
N ASP A 1025 18.86 49.84 -21.15
CA ASP A 1025 19.28 51.17 -21.65
C ASP A 1025 20.30 51.06 -22.79
N ARG A 1026 21.27 50.14 -22.68
CA ARG A 1026 22.27 49.90 -23.75
C ARG A 1026 21.62 49.31 -24.99
N LEU A 1027 20.64 48.42 -24.80
CA LEU A 1027 19.88 47.81 -25.89
C LEU A 1027 19.03 48.86 -26.63
N GLU A 1028 18.32 49.74 -25.92
CA GLU A 1028 17.57 50.85 -26.52
C GLU A 1028 18.49 51.80 -27.32
N VAL A 1029 19.67 52.15 -26.78
CA VAL A 1029 20.65 52.99 -27.49
C VAL A 1029 21.22 52.30 -28.73
N LEU A 1030 21.46 50.98 -28.67
CA LEU A 1030 21.89 50.17 -29.81
C LEU A 1030 20.82 50.12 -30.90
N VAL A 1031 19.54 49.95 -30.53
CA VAL A 1031 18.40 50.00 -31.46
C VAL A 1031 18.33 51.36 -32.15
N ALA A 1032 18.28 52.43 -31.35
CA ALA A 1032 18.08 53.80 -31.84
C ALA A 1032 19.26 54.38 -32.66
N ARG A 1033 20.45 53.78 -32.57
CA ARG A 1033 21.65 54.24 -33.30
C ARG A 1033 22.20 53.18 -34.25
N ASP A 1034 22.64 52.05 -33.72
CA ASP A 1034 23.49 51.13 -34.47
C ASP A 1034 22.68 50.23 -35.41
N LEU A 1035 21.51 49.74 -34.97
CA LEU A 1035 20.56 49.03 -35.84
C LEU A 1035 19.82 50.00 -36.77
N ALA A 1036 19.48 51.21 -36.32
CA ALA A 1036 18.94 52.24 -37.20
C ALA A 1036 19.88 52.53 -38.39
N THR A 1037 21.18 52.74 -38.13
CA THR A 1037 22.20 52.92 -39.18
C THR A 1037 22.35 51.68 -40.05
N LEU A 1038 22.30 50.47 -39.47
CA LEU A 1038 22.35 49.23 -40.23
C LEU A 1038 21.15 49.09 -41.19
N ASN A 1039 19.94 49.41 -40.71
CA ASN A 1039 18.71 49.35 -41.48
C ASN A 1039 18.64 50.40 -42.60
N GLU A 1040 19.23 51.59 -42.42
CA GLU A 1040 19.43 52.54 -43.51
C GLU A 1040 20.30 51.94 -44.63
N LEU A 1041 21.44 51.33 -44.27
CA LEU A 1041 22.34 50.70 -45.25
C LEU A 1041 21.73 49.46 -45.93
N LEU A 1042 20.99 48.63 -45.18
CA LEU A 1042 20.25 47.48 -45.73
C LEU A 1042 19.18 47.93 -46.73
N ALA A 1043 18.43 49.00 -46.41
CA ALA A 1043 17.44 49.58 -47.31
C ALA A 1043 18.08 50.17 -48.58
N GLU A 1044 19.25 50.79 -48.49
CA GLU A 1044 20.03 51.25 -49.65
C GLU A 1044 20.51 50.08 -50.54
N ALA A 1045 20.81 48.92 -49.94
CA ALA A 1045 21.14 47.68 -50.66
C ALA A 1045 19.90 46.90 -51.17
N GLY A 1046 18.68 47.32 -50.82
CA GLY A 1046 17.43 46.65 -51.20
C GLY A 1046 17.11 45.38 -50.39
N LEU A 1047 17.72 45.23 -49.22
CA LEU A 1047 17.45 44.15 -48.26
C LEU A 1047 16.42 44.61 -47.22
N GLU A 1048 15.75 43.65 -46.56
CA GLU A 1048 14.81 43.94 -45.48
C GLU A 1048 15.53 44.35 -44.19
N SER A 1049 14.87 45.17 -43.36
CA SER A 1049 15.37 45.60 -42.06
C SER A 1049 15.42 44.48 -41.02
N VAL A 1050 16.37 44.57 -40.09
CA VAL A 1050 16.49 43.71 -38.91
C VAL A 1050 15.92 44.42 -37.67
N GLY A 1051 15.39 43.65 -36.71
CA GLY A 1051 14.77 44.14 -35.48
C GLY A 1051 13.37 44.73 -35.64
N SER A 1052 12.75 44.61 -36.83
CA SER A 1052 11.46 45.24 -37.14
C SER A 1052 10.22 44.50 -36.60
N GLY A 1053 10.38 43.33 -35.98
CA GLY A 1053 9.27 42.54 -35.42
C GLY A 1053 8.72 43.02 -34.07
N GLY A 1054 9.23 44.12 -33.50
CA GLY A 1054 8.91 44.55 -32.12
C GLY A 1054 7.83 45.63 -31.95
N ASP A 1055 7.51 46.42 -32.99
CA ASP A 1055 6.54 47.51 -32.89
C ASP A 1055 5.09 46.98 -33.05
N GLY A 1056 4.53 46.43 -31.97
CA GLY A 1056 3.18 45.82 -31.98
C GLY A 1056 2.48 45.75 -30.62
N ASP A 1057 2.73 44.69 -29.86
CA ASP A 1057 1.80 44.17 -28.83
C ASP A 1057 2.46 43.83 -27.46
N ALA A 1058 3.64 44.39 -27.15
CA ALA A 1058 4.34 44.12 -25.88
C ALA A 1058 4.80 45.41 -25.16
N ARG A 1059 3.83 46.18 -24.63
CA ARG A 1059 4.01 47.22 -23.59
C ARG A 1059 2.73 47.41 -22.77
#